data_AF-A0A518K6T5-F1
#
_entry.id   AF-A0A518K6T5-F1
#
_cell.length_a   1.000
_cell.length_b   1.000
_cell.length_c   1.000
_cell.angle_alpha   90.00
_cell.angle_beta   90.00
_cell.angle_gamma   90.00
#
_symmetry.space_group_name_H-M   'P 1'
#
loop_
_entity.id
_entity.type
_entity.pdbx_description
1 polymer ?
#
loop_
_entity_poly.entity_id
_entity_poly.type
_entity_poly.pdbx_seq_one_letter_code
_entity_poly.pdbx_strand_id
1 'polypeptide(L)'
;MPLPRQRRQARPRRQSKTLTTLVCRFGLAALIGGASYSAHAVTLRWDDAGNSASKLWSDNGNWSPDSAVSTNDDIIIGDLANAASDQTIFDINEQIASLSLSSATGVTNSSDSGASAPNTRELIVNGATTLSGAGTNLTLYGRAGDAFDTNTLDLSGGARVTLNSQAGIGTAILEVDSGLFDIGADSSLTGNGRVDLEDASPGGAHVVLRNDGTISAGNIGLVFLSPPARTLQLTATSVDARFDWDGLSGNGVININGNATLDVDVSTGTDGFGGVMNLSTGSTLDMAHTWTLDAGVINVNTAAFGFTLPGSDPNPGPAARLAGAAWTMTGGEINIDDAWDSLQLDSSITATGGVVNNNGTMIFNANATFGSGVDFNMIAGNDSGASLVINAVVNIDTADFNLDGQGLAPNVTTINAGGNLDLDLGAGADEDFDHTINLNGGELDVTTADNTWSVTSGGEINVGGGATSTINGETFSINGDVNVASGASLNVNAVSEYGLSSAVVIDAGGELNHNLTSYNGGSFTGGGVFRKGNATIAADTTWGVATLDLDDGATEVLNNAKLTINATAIDSAGDGVDAAVNVANLGQFEVNLTGGGDVVFEAGSLNYAGDASANTFVTASTTGSALRFDAGSQLNVTGDGSIASRVKLNGGALNNVTLGEGVRLAGGSQVAGDTNEITGGVVNGPGNLVIESGAALRGHGAINAPVDGNGTAQLIATGGQLNVNGGIVDAGTVGTNGAGSVLNVTTPWNTNAIGLVVLEEGTVQGSTVTNDGNGFRGRGAILSRVINNSAIISTTPGTLVVDNNTNDWDGAANTGTLRATQGTLELRDNAAFLYNGTVIADGGTVFANGFELEFDPASQLTFSSGVYRSTHATDIGGTVTVMGGASRMEVAGTVVFETGSNTTLTGDLRLANAATRIQSGAVFSGTGELINDSGSSLGFDDGALVGAQVTNQGFAAIAAGAAGRVDLDDYLQSASGVLQMDINGDALGQFDRLVASGIAQVGGELRVMTGGFGPTLGTTVQLITAAGGVLGTFADVVDGSGNLPAGTQWEAIYNANSVQVVLDLVLPGDFNNDGSVDAADYTVYRDNFGAAVTLPGDPTPGTVTAADHAVWAANYGATAPAPSMAFAMASAVPEPTTAALVVLAAAGLAGARRRD
;
A
#
# COMPACT_ATOMS: atom_id res chain seq x y z
N MET A 1 -1.98 -60.79 2.29
CA MET A 1 -2.97 -61.35 3.25
C MET A 1 -4.35 -60.79 2.92
N PRO A 2 -5.45 -61.57 3.02
CA PRO A 2 -6.69 -61.31 2.28
C PRO A 2 -7.94 -60.97 3.13
N LEU A 3 -8.90 -60.26 2.49
CA LEU A 3 -10.36 -60.12 2.77
C LEU A 3 -10.80 -59.36 4.05
N PRO A 4 -12.09 -58.93 4.26
CA PRO A 4 -13.32 -59.05 3.42
C PRO A 4 -14.35 -57.86 3.39
N ARG A 5 -15.29 -57.92 2.39
CA ARG A 5 -16.77 -57.62 2.44
C ARG A 5 -17.27 -56.15 2.63
N GLN A 6 -18.40 -55.65 2.10
CA GLN A 6 -19.49 -56.13 1.23
C GLN A 6 -20.42 -54.97 0.75
N ARG A 7 -20.94 -55.10 -0.49
CA ARG A 7 -22.33 -54.94 -1.01
C ARG A 7 -23.11 -53.63 -0.85
N ARG A 8 -23.66 -53.12 -1.97
CA ARG A 8 -25.02 -53.31 -2.58
C ARG A 8 -25.16 -52.26 -3.70
N GLN A 9 -25.96 -52.32 -4.77
CA GLN A 9 -26.71 -53.33 -5.52
C GLN A 9 -27.17 -52.62 -6.81
N ALA A 10 -26.82 -53.12 -7.99
CA ALA A 10 -27.42 -52.72 -9.28
C ALA A 10 -28.26 -53.90 -9.82
N ARG A 11 -29.46 -53.60 -10.30
CA ARG A 11 -30.39 -54.57 -10.92
C ARG A 11 -30.12 -54.65 -12.43
N PRO A 12 -30.08 -55.86 -13.00
CA PRO A 12 -30.58 -56.09 -14.35
C PRO A 12 -31.67 -57.16 -14.37
N ARG A 13 -32.68 -56.97 -15.23
CA ARG A 13 -33.70 -57.98 -15.55
C ARG A 13 -33.14 -58.97 -16.57
N ARG A 14 -32.96 -60.21 -16.14
CA ARG A 14 -33.01 -61.44 -16.96
C ARG A 14 -34.46 -61.92 -17.06
N GLN A 15 -34.84 -62.55 -18.17
CA GLN A 15 -35.39 -63.91 -18.29
C GLN A 15 -35.44 -64.30 -19.77
N SER A 16 -35.45 -65.54 -20.23
CA SER A 16 -34.84 -66.83 -19.85
C SER A 16 -35.41 -67.87 -20.83
N LYS A 17 -34.52 -68.52 -21.60
CA LYS A 17 -34.52 -69.92 -22.05
C LYS A 17 -35.82 -70.61 -22.51
N THR A 18 -35.71 -71.20 -23.71
CA THR A 18 -36.07 -72.61 -23.90
C THR A 18 -35.10 -73.28 -24.90
N LEU A 19 -34.42 -74.33 -24.44
CA LEU A 19 -33.74 -75.33 -25.27
C LEU A 19 -34.79 -76.12 -26.06
N THR A 20 -34.52 -76.53 -27.31
CA THR A 20 -34.75 -77.94 -27.72
C THR A 20 -33.86 -78.31 -28.93
N THR A 21 -33.15 -79.42 -28.73
CA THR A 21 -32.45 -80.32 -29.64
C THR A 21 -33.21 -80.64 -30.94
N LEU A 22 -32.54 -80.74 -32.09
CA LEU A 22 -32.55 -81.99 -32.87
C LEU A 22 -31.49 -82.04 -34.00
N VAL A 23 -30.92 -83.24 -34.08
CA VAL A 23 -29.90 -83.76 -34.97
C VAL A 23 -30.49 -84.15 -36.33
N CYS A 24 -29.71 -83.94 -37.39
CA CYS A 24 -29.53 -84.77 -38.59
C CYS A 24 -30.67 -85.74 -38.99
N ARG A 25 -31.25 -85.55 -40.18
CA ARG A 25 -31.69 -86.66 -41.06
C ARG A 25 -31.97 -86.21 -42.49
N PHE A 26 -31.13 -86.74 -43.38
CA PHE A 26 -31.39 -87.01 -44.79
C PHE A 26 -32.76 -87.68 -45.03
N GLY A 27 -33.41 -87.38 -46.16
CA GLY A 27 -34.35 -88.31 -46.80
C GLY A 27 -35.49 -87.73 -47.65
N LEU A 28 -35.22 -87.59 -48.95
CA LEU A 28 -35.98 -88.15 -50.09
C LEU A 28 -37.26 -87.48 -50.64
N ALA A 29 -37.22 -87.30 -51.98
CA ALA A 29 -38.27 -87.13 -53.00
C ALA A 29 -38.92 -85.72 -53.12
N ALA A 30 -38.87 -85.06 -54.28
CA ALA A 30 -39.36 -85.59 -55.56
C ALA A 30 -38.48 -85.26 -56.78
N LEU A 31 -38.21 -86.32 -57.54
CA LEU A 31 -37.84 -86.31 -58.96
C LEU A 31 -38.95 -85.65 -59.78
N ILE A 32 -38.61 -84.62 -60.55
CA ILE A 32 -39.01 -84.52 -61.95
C ILE A 32 -37.73 -84.15 -62.71
N GLY A 33 -37.16 -85.14 -63.40
CA GLY A 33 -35.93 -84.99 -64.16
C GLY A 33 -36.11 -84.08 -65.36
N GLY A 34 -35.39 -82.97 -65.35
CA GLY A 34 -34.93 -82.28 -66.55
C GLY A 34 -33.42 -82.15 -66.42
N ALA A 35 -32.67 -82.81 -67.31
CA ALA A 35 -31.23 -82.64 -67.40
C ALA A 35 -30.95 -81.21 -67.87
N SER A 36 -30.51 -80.35 -66.96
CA SER A 36 -29.85 -79.09 -67.32
C SER A 36 -28.36 -79.39 -67.43
N TYR A 37 -27.85 -79.29 -68.66
CA TYR A 37 -26.42 -79.40 -68.96
C TYR A 37 -25.62 -78.43 -68.08
N SER A 38 -24.55 -78.91 -67.44
CA SER A 38 -23.40 -78.03 -67.15
C SER A 38 -22.89 -77.53 -68.50
N ALA A 39 -23.08 -76.25 -68.79
CA ALA A 39 -22.36 -75.61 -69.87
C ALA A 39 -20.86 -75.72 -69.55
N HIS A 40 -20.08 -76.19 -70.52
CA HIS A 40 -18.63 -76.09 -70.45
C HIS A 40 -18.25 -74.61 -70.48
N ALA A 41 -17.34 -74.17 -69.62
CA ALA A 41 -16.72 -72.85 -69.70
C ALA A 41 -16.25 -72.58 -71.14
N VAL A 42 -16.72 -71.49 -71.74
CA VAL A 42 -16.27 -71.02 -73.06
C VAL A 42 -15.45 -69.76 -72.85
N THR A 43 -14.33 -69.62 -73.58
CA THR A 43 -13.62 -68.35 -73.65
C THR A 43 -14.35 -67.43 -74.62
N LEU A 44 -14.91 -66.34 -74.10
CA LEU A 44 -15.59 -65.31 -74.89
C LEU A 44 -14.70 -64.07 -74.98
N ARG A 45 -14.52 -63.58 -76.21
CA ARG A 45 -13.71 -62.40 -76.51
C ARG A 45 -14.61 -61.27 -76.95
N TRP A 46 -14.44 -60.08 -76.39
CA TRP A 46 -15.15 -58.91 -76.90
C TRP A 46 -14.63 -58.59 -78.30
N ASP A 47 -15.51 -58.54 -79.30
CA ASP A 47 -15.17 -58.15 -80.67
C ASP A 47 -15.96 -56.95 -81.18
N ASP A 48 -16.84 -56.39 -80.33
CA ASP A 48 -17.68 -55.21 -80.58
C ASP A 48 -18.57 -55.34 -81.82
N ALA A 49 -18.82 -56.56 -82.32
CA ALA A 49 -19.55 -56.82 -83.56
C ALA A 49 -19.08 -55.99 -84.78
N GLY A 50 -17.84 -55.46 -84.77
CA GLY A 50 -17.35 -54.49 -85.74
C GLY A 50 -17.92 -53.06 -85.60
N ASN A 51 -17.82 -52.45 -84.42
CA ASN A 51 -18.33 -51.11 -84.06
C ASN A 51 -19.83 -51.02 -83.76
N SER A 52 -20.36 -51.93 -82.94
CA SER A 52 -21.72 -51.85 -82.43
C SER A 52 -21.97 -50.58 -81.64
N ALA A 53 -23.19 -50.04 -81.75
CA ALA A 53 -23.62 -48.85 -81.00
C ALA A 53 -24.06 -49.18 -79.56
N SER A 54 -24.38 -50.45 -79.25
CA SER A 54 -24.96 -50.82 -77.95
C SER A 54 -23.93 -50.73 -76.82
N LYS A 55 -22.69 -51.19 -77.05
CA LYS A 55 -21.63 -51.31 -76.01
C LYS A 55 -22.04 -52.13 -74.79
N LEU A 56 -23.20 -52.81 -74.84
CA LEU A 56 -23.79 -53.55 -73.74
C LEU A 56 -23.24 -54.97 -73.69
N TRP A 57 -22.97 -55.44 -72.47
CA TRP A 57 -22.54 -56.82 -72.21
C TRP A 57 -23.63 -57.84 -72.58
N SER A 58 -24.90 -57.47 -72.42
CA SER A 58 -26.07 -58.30 -72.77
C SER A 58 -26.30 -58.51 -74.27
N ASP A 59 -25.59 -57.79 -75.14
CA ASP A 59 -25.69 -57.94 -76.59
C ASP A 59 -24.75 -59.05 -77.08
N ASN A 60 -25.32 -60.24 -77.30
CA ASN A 60 -24.59 -61.43 -77.73
C ASN A 60 -23.72 -61.23 -79.00
N GLY A 61 -24.04 -60.24 -79.84
CA GLY A 61 -23.28 -59.96 -81.05
C GLY A 61 -21.93 -59.31 -80.81
N ASN A 62 -21.69 -58.75 -79.60
CA ASN A 62 -20.41 -58.14 -79.23
C ASN A 62 -19.36 -59.15 -78.73
N TRP A 63 -19.70 -60.44 -78.73
CA TRP A 63 -18.88 -61.54 -78.23
C TRP A 63 -18.45 -62.46 -79.38
N SER A 64 -17.22 -62.95 -79.31
CA SER A 64 -16.66 -63.93 -80.25
C SER A 64 -16.27 -65.20 -79.51
N PRO A 65 -16.90 -66.36 -79.81
CA PRO A 65 -18.07 -66.53 -80.68
C PRO A 65 -19.34 -65.84 -80.15
N ASP A 66 -20.26 -65.43 -81.04
CA ASP A 66 -21.54 -64.79 -80.69
C ASP A 66 -22.39 -65.68 -79.77
N SER A 67 -22.34 -65.40 -78.47
CA SER A 67 -23.16 -66.09 -77.47
C SER A 67 -23.47 -65.18 -76.29
N ALA A 68 -24.52 -65.55 -75.54
CA ALA A 68 -24.74 -64.95 -74.24
C ALA A 68 -23.58 -65.34 -73.32
N VAL A 69 -23.10 -64.37 -72.55
CA VAL A 69 -22.18 -64.63 -71.44
C VAL A 69 -22.93 -65.42 -70.38
N SER A 70 -22.29 -66.45 -69.85
CA SER A 70 -22.91 -67.39 -68.92
C SER A 70 -22.03 -67.71 -67.73
N THR A 71 -22.64 -68.40 -66.75
CA THR A 71 -21.94 -68.81 -65.54
C THR A 71 -20.68 -69.64 -65.81
N ASN A 72 -19.53 -69.14 -65.34
CA ASN A 72 -18.18 -69.72 -65.50
C ASN A 72 -17.50 -69.54 -66.87
N ASP A 73 -17.89 -68.58 -67.70
CA ASP A 73 -17.13 -68.26 -68.92
C ASP A 73 -15.84 -67.46 -68.63
N ASP A 74 -14.81 -67.65 -69.46
CA ASP A 74 -13.57 -66.86 -69.41
C ASP A 74 -13.71 -65.65 -70.32
N ILE A 75 -13.64 -64.45 -69.76
CA ILE A 75 -13.90 -63.19 -70.49
C ILE A 75 -12.59 -62.49 -70.81
N ILE A 76 -12.36 -62.19 -72.10
CA ILE A 76 -11.20 -61.42 -72.56
C ILE A 76 -11.70 -60.20 -73.34
N ILE A 77 -11.21 -59.00 -73.00
CA ILE A 77 -11.57 -57.74 -73.65
C ILE A 77 -10.28 -56.99 -74.03
N GLY A 78 -10.17 -56.56 -75.29
CA GLY A 78 -9.04 -55.77 -75.80
C GLY A 78 -7.90 -56.56 -76.44
N ASP A 79 -8.01 -57.89 -76.51
CA ASP A 79 -7.04 -58.75 -77.21
C ASP A 79 -7.24 -58.77 -78.73
N LEU A 80 -8.46 -58.46 -79.19
CA LEU A 80 -8.81 -58.32 -80.59
C LEU A 80 -8.65 -56.88 -81.07
N ALA A 81 -8.21 -56.71 -82.33
CA ALA A 81 -7.92 -55.39 -82.91
C ALA A 81 -9.11 -54.42 -82.91
N ASN A 82 -10.34 -54.93 -83.00
CA ASN A 82 -11.57 -54.13 -82.97
C ASN A 82 -12.02 -53.78 -81.53
N ALA A 83 -11.50 -54.49 -80.53
CA ALA A 83 -11.83 -54.28 -79.12
C ALA A 83 -10.83 -53.36 -78.41
N ALA A 84 -9.67 -53.09 -79.01
CA ALA A 84 -8.70 -52.17 -78.44
C ALA A 84 -9.29 -50.75 -78.32
N SER A 85 -9.07 -50.10 -77.18
CA SER A 85 -9.65 -48.78 -76.83
C SER A 85 -11.18 -48.70 -76.73
N ASP A 86 -11.87 -49.85 -76.74
CA ASP A 86 -13.32 -49.87 -76.67
C ASP A 86 -13.84 -49.68 -75.23
N GLN A 87 -15.11 -49.27 -75.09
CA GLN A 87 -15.82 -49.11 -73.82
C GLN A 87 -16.96 -50.13 -73.73
N THR A 88 -16.93 -50.97 -72.72
CA THR A 88 -17.94 -51.99 -72.43
C THR A 88 -18.76 -51.59 -71.21
N ILE A 89 -20.07 -51.70 -71.33
CA ILE A 89 -21.03 -51.41 -70.26
C ILE A 89 -21.63 -52.73 -69.78
N PHE A 90 -21.36 -53.07 -68.54
CA PHE A 90 -21.99 -54.19 -67.86
C PHE A 90 -23.39 -53.82 -67.38
N ASP A 91 -24.42 -54.32 -68.08
CA ASP A 91 -25.82 -53.92 -67.90
C ASP A 91 -26.75 -55.01 -67.33
N ILE A 92 -26.21 -56.20 -67.09
CA ILE A 92 -26.85 -57.35 -66.43
C ILE A 92 -26.08 -57.72 -65.16
N ASN A 93 -26.62 -58.52 -64.24
CA ASN A 93 -25.81 -59.11 -63.16
C ASN A 93 -25.40 -60.50 -63.61
N GLU A 94 -24.12 -60.84 -63.50
CA GLU A 94 -23.57 -62.07 -64.08
C GLU A 94 -22.42 -62.59 -63.21
N GLN A 95 -22.15 -63.89 -63.30
CA GLN A 95 -21.05 -64.55 -62.61
C GLN A 95 -20.18 -65.27 -63.63
N ILE A 96 -18.88 -64.96 -63.72
CA ILE A 96 -17.96 -65.48 -64.75
C ILE A 96 -16.77 -66.20 -64.10
N ALA A 97 -15.96 -66.93 -64.88
CA ALA A 97 -14.78 -67.65 -64.37
C ALA A 97 -13.54 -66.77 -64.27
N SER A 98 -13.24 -65.96 -65.28
CA SER A 98 -12.09 -65.04 -65.27
C SER A 98 -12.36 -63.80 -66.11
N LEU A 99 -11.65 -62.70 -65.83
CA LEU A 99 -11.76 -61.45 -66.57
C LEU A 99 -10.36 -60.93 -66.93
N SER A 100 -10.08 -60.74 -68.22
CA SER A 100 -8.82 -60.15 -68.69
C SER A 100 -9.09 -58.93 -69.57
N LEU A 101 -8.62 -57.76 -69.12
CA LEU A 101 -8.74 -56.49 -69.83
C LEU A 101 -7.37 -56.03 -70.33
N SER A 102 -7.30 -55.56 -71.58
CA SER A 102 -6.05 -55.11 -72.19
C SER A 102 -6.25 -53.99 -73.22
N SER A 103 -5.15 -53.44 -73.74
CA SER A 103 -5.14 -52.55 -74.91
C SER A 103 -6.05 -51.32 -74.80
N ALA A 104 -5.99 -50.60 -73.68
CA ALA A 104 -6.71 -49.35 -73.41
C ALA A 104 -8.25 -49.48 -73.30
N THR A 105 -8.76 -50.65 -72.97
CA THR A 105 -10.21 -50.92 -72.86
C THR A 105 -10.81 -50.36 -71.57
N GLY A 106 -12.05 -49.88 -71.63
CA GLY A 106 -12.81 -49.46 -70.45
C GLY A 106 -13.98 -50.39 -70.16
N VAL A 107 -14.15 -50.79 -68.90
CA VAL A 107 -15.34 -51.51 -68.43
C VAL A 107 -16.01 -50.70 -67.33
N THR A 108 -17.33 -50.49 -67.43
CA THR A 108 -18.13 -49.79 -66.41
C THR A 108 -19.32 -50.64 -65.98
N ASN A 109 -19.61 -50.65 -64.68
CA ASN A 109 -20.78 -51.35 -64.13
C ASN A 109 -22.10 -50.56 -64.26
N SER A 110 -22.11 -49.47 -65.03
CA SER A 110 -23.25 -48.56 -65.11
C SER A 110 -23.55 -48.08 -66.52
N SER A 111 -24.83 -48.09 -66.89
CA SER A 111 -25.34 -47.53 -68.15
C SER A 111 -25.64 -46.02 -68.11
N ASP A 112 -25.64 -45.41 -66.94
CA ASP A 112 -25.93 -43.98 -66.74
C ASP A 112 -24.84 -43.25 -65.94
N SER A 113 -23.63 -43.81 -65.91
CA SER A 113 -22.48 -43.24 -65.17
C SER A 113 -22.77 -43.04 -63.68
N GLY A 114 -23.50 -43.99 -63.08
CA GLY A 114 -23.80 -44.05 -61.65
C GLY A 114 -24.93 -43.13 -61.20
N ALA A 115 -25.61 -42.43 -62.12
CA ALA A 115 -26.65 -41.46 -61.78
C ALA A 115 -27.84 -42.09 -61.04
N SER A 116 -28.06 -43.40 -61.16
CA SER A 116 -29.08 -44.12 -60.40
C SER A 116 -28.72 -45.57 -60.07
N ALA A 117 -29.00 -46.00 -58.84
CA ALA A 117 -28.72 -47.37 -58.37
C ALA A 117 -29.37 -48.49 -59.23
N PRO A 118 -30.56 -48.32 -59.84
CA PRO A 118 -31.13 -49.34 -60.72
C PRO A 118 -30.38 -49.53 -62.04
N ASN A 119 -29.42 -48.67 -62.38
CA ASN A 119 -28.61 -48.75 -63.59
C ASN A 119 -27.16 -49.17 -63.30
N THR A 120 -26.85 -49.53 -62.06
CA THR A 120 -25.58 -50.16 -61.67
C THR A 120 -25.76 -51.67 -61.48
N ARG A 121 -24.73 -52.45 -61.79
CA ARG A 121 -24.75 -53.92 -61.76
C ARG A 121 -23.55 -54.48 -61.00
N GLU A 122 -23.64 -55.74 -60.61
CA GLU A 122 -22.61 -56.50 -59.91
C GLU A 122 -22.10 -57.65 -60.73
N LEU A 123 -20.79 -57.72 -60.85
CA LEU A 123 -20.08 -58.73 -61.62
C LEU A 123 -19.26 -59.57 -60.65
N ILE A 124 -19.57 -60.86 -60.61
CA ILE A 124 -18.86 -61.82 -59.76
C ILE A 124 -17.89 -62.60 -60.65
N VAL A 125 -16.60 -62.54 -60.35
CA VAL A 125 -15.54 -63.27 -61.06
C VAL A 125 -14.98 -64.35 -60.14
N ASN A 126 -15.41 -65.60 -60.33
CA ASN A 126 -15.03 -66.76 -59.51
C ASN A 126 -13.54 -67.16 -59.59
N GLY A 127 -12.71 -66.37 -60.27
CA GLY A 127 -11.30 -66.62 -60.56
C GLY A 127 -10.55 -65.31 -60.74
N ALA A 128 -9.48 -65.33 -61.54
CA ALA A 128 -8.58 -64.20 -61.65
C ALA A 128 -9.13 -63.07 -62.54
N THR A 129 -8.94 -61.83 -62.09
CA THR A 129 -9.10 -60.62 -62.88
C THR A 129 -7.73 -60.00 -63.16
N THR A 130 -7.42 -59.72 -64.42
CA THR A 130 -6.16 -59.08 -64.83
C THR A 130 -6.45 -57.86 -65.71
N LEU A 131 -5.91 -56.69 -65.37
CA LEU A 131 -5.95 -55.50 -66.22
C LEU A 131 -4.52 -55.17 -66.65
N SER A 132 -4.30 -54.96 -67.94
CA SER A 132 -2.97 -54.65 -68.48
C SER A 132 -2.97 -53.53 -69.51
N GLY A 133 -1.93 -52.71 -69.49
CA GLY A 133 -1.67 -51.68 -70.50
C GLY A 133 -2.34 -50.32 -70.24
N ALA A 134 -1.67 -49.26 -70.69
CA ALA A 134 -2.07 -47.89 -70.44
C ALA A 134 -3.45 -47.58 -71.03
N GLY A 135 -4.29 -46.93 -70.22
CA GLY A 135 -5.67 -46.59 -70.59
C GLY A 135 -6.69 -47.71 -70.38
N THR A 136 -6.27 -48.89 -69.92
CA THR A 136 -7.18 -49.96 -69.52
C THR A 136 -7.81 -49.60 -68.17
N ASN A 137 -9.14 -49.51 -68.09
CA ASN A 137 -9.86 -49.01 -66.93
C ASN A 137 -11.04 -49.92 -66.53
N LEU A 138 -11.17 -50.21 -65.23
CA LEU A 138 -12.40 -50.73 -64.62
C LEU A 138 -13.02 -49.64 -63.74
N THR A 139 -14.21 -49.16 -64.08
CA THR A 139 -14.93 -48.11 -63.33
C THR A 139 -16.15 -48.69 -62.62
N LEU A 140 -16.17 -48.56 -61.30
CA LEU A 140 -17.21 -49.10 -60.43
C LEU A 140 -18.01 -47.97 -59.78
N TYR A 141 -19.31 -47.97 -59.99
CA TYR A 141 -20.27 -47.07 -59.38
C TYR A 141 -21.04 -47.79 -58.27
N GLY A 142 -21.44 -47.02 -57.26
CA GLY A 142 -22.07 -47.57 -56.06
C GLY A 142 -23.44 -48.21 -56.28
N ARG A 143 -23.72 -49.25 -55.49
CA ARG A 143 -25.01 -49.95 -55.42
C ARG A 143 -25.28 -50.46 -54.00
N ALA A 144 -26.34 -51.23 -53.83
CA ALA A 144 -26.56 -52.01 -52.60
C ALA A 144 -25.89 -53.37 -52.77
N GLY A 145 -25.01 -53.74 -51.83
CA GLY A 145 -24.08 -54.87 -52.02
C GLY A 145 -22.91 -54.47 -52.92
N ASP A 146 -22.19 -55.47 -53.41
CA ASP A 146 -20.87 -55.25 -53.99
C ASP A 146 -20.96 -54.86 -55.47
N ALA A 147 -20.00 -54.08 -55.97
CA ALA A 147 -20.02 -53.63 -57.37
C ALA A 147 -19.25 -54.60 -58.27
N PHE A 148 -18.22 -55.24 -57.72
CA PHE A 148 -17.36 -56.18 -58.42
C PHE A 148 -16.66 -57.08 -57.41
N ASP A 149 -16.76 -58.38 -57.63
CA ASP A 149 -16.22 -59.41 -56.75
C ASP A 149 -15.25 -60.27 -57.55
N THR A 150 -14.07 -60.57 -57.00
CA THR A 150 -13.08 -61.41 -57.69
C THR A 150 -12.21 -62.20 -56.73
N ASN A 151 -11.60 -63.30 -57.17
CA ASN A 151 -10.65 -64.02 -56.31
C ASN A 151 -9.28 -63.31 -56.21
N THR A 152 -8.76 -62.79 -57.33
CA THR A 152 -7.47 -62.07 -57.41
C THR A 152 -7.60 -60.94 -58.41
N LEU A 153 -6.92 -59.82 -58.16
CA LEU A 153 -6.92 -58.67 -59.05
C LEU A 153 -5.49 -58.20 -59.33
N ASP A 154 -5.04 -58.29 -60.57
CA ASP A 154 -3.70 -57.86 -60.98
C ASP A 154 -3.79 -56.68 -61.96
N LEU A 155 -3.16 -55.56 -61.61
CA LEU A 155 -3.08 -54.35 -62.44
C LEU A 155 -1.64 -54.14 -62.92
N SER A 156 -1.42 -54.12 -64.24
CA SER A 156 -0.09 -53.91 -64.82
C SER A 156 -0.04 -52.89 -65.96
N GLY A 157 1.12 -52.25 -66.13
CA GLY A 157 1.44 -51.49 -67.34
C GLY A 157 0.57 -50.26 -67.60
N GLY A 158 0.12 -49.56 -66.55
CA GLY A 158 -0.70 -48.35 -66.68
C GLY A 158 -2.21 -48.58 -66.56
N ALA A 159 -2.63 -49.76 -66.12
CA ALA A 159 -4.02 -50.09 -65.89
C ALA A 159 -4.60 -49.38 -64.65
N ARG A 160 -5.91 -49.17 -64.62
CA ARG A 160 -6.57 -48.45 -63.52
C ARG A 160 -7.90 -49.06 -63.09
N VAL A 161 -8.13 -49.08 -61.78
CA VAL A 161 -9.43 -49.30 -61.17
C VAL A 161 -9.93 -47.98 -60.57
N THR A 162 -11.17 -47.60 -60.87
CA THR A 162 -11.81 -46.38 -60.37
C THR A 162 -13.04 -46.73 -59.57
N LEU A 163 -13.05 -46.44 -58.26
CA LEU A 163 -14.23 -46.49 -57.42
C LEU A 163 -14.92 -45.12 -57.42
N ASN A 164 -16.20 -45.05 -57.73
CA ASN A 164 -16.93 -43.80 -57.87
C ASN A 164 -18.27 -43.87 -57.13
N SER A 165 -18.22 -43.80 -55.81
CA SER A 165 -19.43 -43.72 -54.98
C SER A 165 -20.10 -42.36 -55.15
N GLN A 166 -21.41 -42.36 -55.39
CA GLN A 166 -22.22 -41.14 -55.54
C GLN A 166 -23.11 -40.94 -54.31
N ALA A 167 -23.22 -39.69 -53.87
CA ALA A 167 -24.04 -39.33 -52.72
C ALA A 167 -25.50 -39.79 -52.91
N GLY A 168 -26.00 -40.59 -51.97
CA GLY A 168 -27.38 -41.08 -51.97
C GLY A 168 -27.69 -42.28 -52.88
N ILE A 169 -26.70 -42.82 -53.60
CA ILE A 169 -26.87 -43.95 -54.53
C ILE A 169 -26.36 -45.29 -53.94
N GLY A 170 -25.23 -45.26 -53.22
CA GLY A 170 -24.59 -46.43 -52.63
C GLY A 170 -23.05 -46.31 -52.64
N THR A 171 -22.37 -47.24 -52.00
CA THR A 171 -20.89 -47.32 -51.99
C THR A 171 -20.43 -48.19 -53.16
N ALA A 172 -19.42 -47.76 -53.91
CA ALA A 172 -18.72 -48.61 -54.86
C ALA A 172 -17.80 -49.53 -54.07
N ILE A 173 -18.19 -50.81 -53.98
CA ILE A 173 -17.43 -51.82 -53.24
C ILE A 173 -16.73 -52.74 -54.24
N LEU A 174 -15.42 -52.92 -54.06
CA LEU A 174 -14.60 -53.89 -54.76
C LEU A 174 -14.23 -54.99 -53.77
N GLU A 175 -14.71 -56.20 -53.99
CA GLU A 175 -14.41 -57.36 -53.15
C GLU A 175 -13.32 -58.24 -53.80
N VAL A 176 -12.31 -58.63 -53.01
CA VAL A 176 -11.24 -59.56 -53.40
C VAL A 176 -11.22 -60.74 -52.42
N ASP A 177 -11.82 -61.86 -52.81
CA ASP A 177 -12.27 -62.93 -51.88
C ASP A 177 -11.15 -63.83 -51.33
N SER A 178 -10.17 -64.17 -52.16
CA SER A 178 -9.33 -65.35 -51.90
C SER A 178 -7.89 -65.24 -52.39
N GLY A 179 -7.40 -64.03 -52.61
CA GLY A 179 -6.08 -63.83 -53.19
C GLY A 179 -5.60 -62.38 -53.20
N LEU A 180 -4.46 -62.18 -53.86
CA LEU A 180 -3.78 -60.89 -53.88
C LEU A 180 -4.48 -59.91 -54.82
N PHE A 181 -4.74 -58.71 -54.32
CA PHE A 181 -4.88 -57.50 -55.13
C PHE A 181 -3.48 -56.91 -55.34
N ASP A 182 -2.91 -57.06 -56.54
CA ASP A 182 -1.59 -56.55 -56.91
C ASP A 182 -1.75 -55.31 -57.81
N ILE A 183 -1.27 -54.16 -57.33
CA ILE A 183 -1.18 -52.92 -58.09
C ILE A 183 0.27 -52.77 -58.53
N GLY A 184 0.59 -53.24 -59.73
CA GLY A 184 1.93 -53.13 -60.29
C GLY A 184 2.32 -51.70 -60.66
N ALA A 185 3.60 -51.49 -60.95
CA ALA A 185 4.14 -50.19 -61.35
C ALA A 185 3.35 -49.53 -62.49
N ASP A 186 3.22 -48.21 -62.41
CA ASP A 186 2.42 -47.33 -63.29
C ASP A 186 0.89 -47.58 -63.27
N SER A 187 0.41 -48.64 -62.61
CA SER A 187 -1.02 -48.91 -62.45
C SER A 187 -1.62 -48.15 -61.27
N SER A 188 -2.96 -48.04 -61.21
CA SER A 188 -3.60 -47.26 -60.14
C SER A 188 -4.95 -47.77 -59.65
N LEU A 189 -5.19 -47.62 -58.34
CA LEU A 189 -6.51 -47.61 -57.73
C LEU A 189 -6.87 -46.15 -57.41
N THR A 190 -8.02 -45.66 -57.87
CA THR A 190 -8.41 -44.26 -57.64
C THR A 190 -9.88 -44.11 -57.25
N GLY A 191 -10.19 -43.02 -56.54
CA GLY A 191 -11.55 -42.55 -56.33
C GLY A 191 -12.05 -42.74 -54.90
N ASN A 192 -13.33 -43.07 -54.74
CA ASN A 192 -14.00 -43.14 -53.44
C ASN A 192 -15.00 -44.31 -53.38
N GLY A 193 -14.95 -45.08 -52.31
CA GLY A 193 -15.61 -46.37 -52.19
C GLY A 193 -14.95 -47.22 -51.11
N ARG A 194 -15.16 -48.53 -51.18
CA ARG A 194 -14.59 -49.49 -50.25
C ARG A 194 -13.94 -50.64 -51.01
N VAL A 195 -12.79 -51.09 -50.55
CA VAL A 195 -12.15 -52.33 -51.01
C VAL A 195 -12.23 -53.32 -49.86
N ASP A 196 -12.96 -54.41 -50.07
CA ASP A 196 -13.13 -55.50 -49.11
C ASP A 196 -12.15 -56.62 -49.50
N LEU A 197 -11.16 -56.85 -48.64
CA LEU A 197 -10.09 -57.83 -48.83
C LEU A 197 -10.38 -59.05 -47.95
N GLU A 198 -10.85 -60.15 -48.54
CA GLU A 198 -11.10 -61.40 -47.82
C GLU A 198 -9.97 -62.41 -48.00
N ASP A 199 -10.02 -63.50 -47.22
CA ASP A 199 -8.95 -64.47 -47.07
C ASP A 199 -9.41 -65.90 -47.45
N ALA A 200 -8.63 -66.59 -48.27
CA ALA A 200 -8.86 -67.98 -48.67
C ALA A 200 -8.39 -69.02 -47.65
N SER A 201 -7.54 -68.67 -46.69
CA SER A 201 -6.72 -69.61 -45.93
C SER A 201 -6.68 -69.33 -44.42
N PRO A 202 -7.31 -70.17 -43.57
CA PRO A 202 -7.13 -70.09 -42.13
C PRO A 202 -5.71 -70.58 -41.76
N GLY A 203 -4.73 -69.67 -41.72
CA GLY A 203 -3.37 -70.02 -41.28
C GLY A 203 -2.27 -68.97 -41.48
N GLY A 204 -2.26 -67.90 -40.69
CA GLY A 204 -1.10 -67.01 -40.49
C GLY A 204 -1.06 -65.78 -41.40
N ALA A 205 -0.30 -64.76 -41.00
CA ALA A 205 -0.25 -63.45 -41.65
C ALA A 205 0.22 -63.51 -43.12
N HIS A 206 -0.49 -62.85 -44.03
CA HIS A 206 -0.18 -62.81 -45.47
C HIS A 206 -0.69 -61.53 -46.14
N VAL A 207 -0.03 -61.10 -47.23
CA VAL A 207 -0.36 -59.88 -47.98
C VAL A 207 -1.57 -60.13 -48.88
N VAL A 208 -2.63 -59.33 -48.70
CA VAL A 208 -3.87 -59.35 -49.49
C VAL A 208 -3.97 -58.19 -50.49
N LEU A 209 -3.22 -57.11 -50.24
CA LEU A 209 -3.08 -55.97 -51.15
C LEU A 209 -1.59 -55.59 -51.22
N ARG A 210 -1.04 -55.51 -52.43
CA ARG A 210 0.31 -55.01 -52.72
C ARG A 210 0.23 -53.80 -53.64
N ASN A 211 1.00 -52.75 -53.36
CA ASN A 211 1.03 -51.53 -54.17
C ASN A 211 2.44 -51.10 -54.59
N ASP A 212 2.90 -51.56 -55.75
CA ASP A 212 4.05 -50.99 -56.47
C ASP A 212 3.64 -49.82 -57.40
N GLY A 213 2.33 -49.52 -57.49
CA GLY A 213 1.75 -48.48 -58.35
C GLY A 213 1.26 -47.26 -57.57
N THR A 214 0.03 -46.80 -57.83
CA THR A 214 -0.55 -45.61 -57.17
C THR A 214 -1.93 -45.89 -56.58
N ILE A 215 -2.14 -45.60 -55.30
CA ILE A 215 -3.46 -45.51 -54.68
C ILE A 215 -3.82 -44.03 -54.51
N SER A 216 -4.99 -43.61 -55.01
CA SER A 216 -5.44 -42.22 -54.97
C SER A 216 -6.84 -42.10 -54.37
N ALA A 217 -6.94 -41.57 -53.15
CA ALA A 217 -8.22 -41.27 -52.51
C ALA A 217 -8.82 -39.97 -53.06
N GLY A 218 -10.08 -40.03 -53.48
CA GLY A 218 -10.77 -38.94 -54.18
C GLY A 218 -10.40 -38.84 -55.67
N ASN A 219 -11.18 -38.06 -56.42
CA ASN A 219 -10.92 -37.76 -57.83
C ASN A 219 -10.40 -36.32 -57.97
N ILE A 220 -9.42 -36.11 -58.85
CA ILE A 220 -8.99 -34.79 -59.31
C ILE A 220 -10.13 -34.14 -60.13
N GLY A 221 -10.94 -33.29 -59.49
CA GLY A 221 -11.94 -32.44 -60.13
C GLY A 221 -11.39 -31.07 -60.54
N LEU A 222 -12.05 -30.38 -61.46
CA LEU A 222 -11.68 -29.00 -61.86
C LEU A 222 -11.71 -28.06 -60.64
N VAL A 223 -10.56 -27.46 -60.35
CA VAL A 223 -10.19 -26.76 -59.10
C VAL A 223 -10.77 -25.34 -59.03
N PHE A 224 -12.09 -25.21 -58.91
CA PHE A 224 -12.75 -23.90 -58.71
C PHE A 224 -13.53 -23.79 -57.40
N LEU A 225 -13.83 -24.92 -56.74
CA LEU A 225 -14.58 -25.01 -55.49
C LEU A 225 -13.94 -26.07 -54.60
N SER A 226 -14.14 -25.98 -53.28
CA SER A 226 -13.75 -27.05 -52.36
C SER A 226 -14.43 -28.37 -52.77
N PRO A 227 -13.66 -29.45 -53.00
CA PRO A 227 -14.22 -30.75 -53.34
C PRO A 227 -15.05 -31.28 -52.16
N PRO A 228 -16.13 -32.03 -52.41
CA PRO A 228 -16.89 -32.68 -51.35
C PRO A 228 -16.03 -33.73 -50.65
N ALA A 229 -16.32 -33.97 -49.37
CA ALA A 229 -15.63 -35.01 -48.60
C ALA A 229 -15.84 -36.39 -49.24
N ARG A 230 -14.76 -37.17 -49.36
CA ARG A 230 -14.75 -38.49 -50.02
C ARG A 230 -13.86 -39.45 -49.27
N THR A 231 -14.34 -40.67 -49.03
CA THR A 231 -13.54 -41.73 -48.39
C THR A 231 -13.25 -42.85 -49.38
N LEU A 232 -12.00 -43.28 -49.45
CA LEU A 232 -11.60 -44.58 -49.97
C LEU A 232 -11.22 -45.43 -48.77
N GLN A 233 -12.02 -46.46 -48.47
CA GLN A 233 -11.80 -47.35 -47.35
C GLN A 233 -11.18 -48.66 -47.84
N LEU A 234 -10.12 -49.12 -47.18
CA LEU A 234 -9.52 -50.44 -47.36
C LEU A 234 -9.81 -51.25 -46.11
N THR A 235 -10.51 -52.37 -46.22
CA THR A 235 -10.89 -53.19 -45.07
C THR A 235 -10.69 -54.67 -45.36
N ALA A 236 -10.60 -55.47 -44.30
CA ALA A 236 -10.46 -56.91 -44.40
C ALA A 236 -11.26 -57.61 -43.31
N THR A 237 -11.84 -58.77 -43.63
CA THR A 237 -12.59 -59.59 -42.66
C THR A 237 -11.67 -60.44 -41.79
N SER A 238 -10.46 -60.76 -42.27
CA SER A 238 -9.44 -61.54 -41.57
C SER A 238 -8.46 -60.66 -40.80
N VAL A 239 -8.19 -61.01 -39.53
CA VAL A 239 -7.14 -60.36 -38.72
C VAL A 239 -5.72 -60.70 -39.19
N ASP A 240 -5.58 -61.74 -40.00
CA ASP A 240 -4.30 -62.18 -40.57
C ASP A 240 -3.99 -61.49 -41.92
N ALA A 241 -4.93 -60.72 -42.48
CA ALA A 241 -4.72 -59.93 -43.69
C ALA A 241 -3.65 -58.84 -43.49
N ARG A 242 -2.78 -58.67 -44.48
CA ARG A 242 -1.75 -57.62 -44.51
C ARG A 242 -1.83 -56.75 -45.75
N PHE A 243 -1.57 -55.45 -45.57
CA PHE A 243 -1.47 -54.46 -46.64
C PHE A 243 -0.01 -54.06 -46.82
N ASP A 244 0.51 -54.31 -48.02
CA ASP A 244 1.81 -53.86 -48.50
C ASP A 244 1.56 -52.64 -49.42
N TRP A 245 1.86 -51.45 -48.93
CA TRP A 245 1.44 -50.18 -49.50
C TRP A 245 2.45 -49.52 -50.45
N ASP A 246 3.67 -50.02 -50.50
CA ASP A 246 4.74 -49.53 -51.35
C ASP A 246 5.42 -50.62 -52.19
N GLY A 247 4.96 -51.86 -52.03
CA GLY A 247 5.28 -52.98 -52.87
C GLY A 247 6.67 -53.55 -52.61
N LEU A 248 7.03 -54.59 -53.35
CA LEU A 248 8.34 -55.24 -53.20
C LEU A 248 9.50 -54.32 -53.63
N SER A 249 9.19 -53.29 -54.43
CA SER A 249 10.15 -52.31 -54.90
C SER A 249 10.31 -51.10 -53.97
N GLY A 250 9.40 -50.92 -53.01
CA GLY A 250 9.35 -49.78 -52.10
C GLY A 250 9.00 -48.44 -52.77
N ASN A 251 8.35 -48.46 -53.95
CA ASN A 251 8.08 -47.26 -54.76
C ASN A 251 6.60 -46.90 -54.86
N GLY A 252 5.71 -47.55 -54.13
CA GLY A 252 4.29 -47.24 -54.22
C GLY A 252 3.97 -45.79 -53.85
N VAL A 253 2.98 -45.24 -54.53
CA VAL A 253 2.54 -43.85 -54.36
C VAL A 253 1.16 -43.82 -53.73
N ILE A 254 0.99 -43.01 -52.70
CA ILE A 254 -0.29 -42.72 -52.07
C ILE A 254 -0.63 -41.24 -52.32
N ASN A 255 -1.77 -40.95 -52.96
CA ASN A 255 -2.26 -39.59 -53.11
C ASN A 255 -3.58 -39.44 -52.36
N ILE A 256 -3.66 -38.50 -51.43
CA ILE A 256 -4.91 -38.16 -50.74
C ILE A 256 -5.30 -36.76 -51.18
N ASN A 257 -6.25 -36.70 -52.12
CA ASN A 257 -6.67 -35.45 -52.73
C ASN A 257 -7.43 -34.55 -51.74
N GLY A 258 -7.66 -33.30 -52.13
CA GLY A 258 -8.27 -32.31 -51.25
C GLY A 258 -9.60 -32.79 -50.65
N ASN A 259 -9.76 -32.60 -49.34
CA ASN A 259 -10.92 -33.04 -48.55
C ASN A 259 -11.23 -34.55 -48.66
N ALA A 260 -10.28 -35.39 -49.10
CA ALA A 260 -10.46 -36.83 -49.17
C ALA A 260 -9.84 -37.55 -47.96
N THR A 261 -10.35 -38.73 -47.65
CA THR A 261 -9.84 -39.63 -46.61
C THR A 261 -9.42 -40.94 -47.25
N LEU A 262 -8.20 -41.38 -46.99
CA LEU A 262 -7.81 -42.78 -47.15
C LEU A 262 -7.93 -43.43 -45.78
N ASP A 263 -8.91 -44.33 -45.63
CA ASP A 263 -9.22 -45.03 -44.39
C ASP A 263 -8.76 -46.48 -44.50
N VAL A 264 -7.77 -46.88 -43.71
CA VAL A 264 -7.10 -48.19 -43.82
C VAL A 264 -7.31 -49.00 -42.55
N ASP A 265 -8.24 -49.94 -42.63
CA ASP A 265 -8.58 -50.87 -41.55
C ASP A 265 -7.75 -52.16 -41.56
N VAL A 266 -6.74 -52.26 -42.44
CA VAL A 266 -5.91 -53.45 -42.62
C VAL A 266 -4.49 -53.21 -42.08
N SER A 267 -3.93 -54.18 -41.36
CA SER A 267 -2.59 -54.05 -40.78
C SER A 267 -1.49 -54.12 -41.84
N THR A 268 -0.49 -53.24 -41.78
CA THR A 268 0.73 -53.38 -42.61
C THR A 268 1.72 -54.40 -42.02
N GLY A 269 1.47 -54.92 -40.82
CA GLY A 269 2.35 -55.87 -40.17
C GLY A 269 3.71 -55.25 -39.83
N THR A 270 4.78 -55.82 -40.38
CA THR A 270 6.16 -55.30 -40.23
C THR A 270 6.63 -54.50 -41.44
N ASP A 271 5.73 -54.26 -42.39
CA ASP A 271 6.03 -53.52 -43.60
C ASP A 271 6.01 -52.02 -43.31
N GLY A 272 7.14 -51.36 -43.55
CA GLY A 272 7.34 -49.93 -43.34
C GLY A 272 7.24 -49.17 -44.65
N PHE A 273 6.70 -47.96 -44.64
CA PHE A 273 6.55 -47.17 -45.86
C PHE A 273 7.90 -46.65 -46.36
N GLY A 274 8.29 -47.08 -47.56
CA GLY A 274 9.41 -46.61 -48.37
C GLY A 274 9.00 -45.72 -49.57
N GLY A 275 7.70 -45.63 -49.87
CA GLY A 275 7.15 -44.95 -51.04
C GLY A 275 6.95 -43.43 -50.91
N VAL A 276 6.10 -42.86 -51.77
CA VAL A 276 5.75 -41.42 -51.75
C VAL A 276 4.29 -41.20 -51.38
N MET A 277 4.03 -40.38 -50.37
CA MET A 277 2.70 -39.99 -49.94
C MET A 277 2.49 -38.49 -50.17
N ASN A 278 1.46 -38.12 -50.93
CA ASN A 278 1.11 -36.73 -51.19
C ASN A 278 -0.22 -36.39 -50.52
N LEU A 279 -0.20 -35.42 -49.60
CA LEU A 279 -1.34 -34.98 -48.81
C LEU A 279 -1.77 -33.58 -49.26
N SER A 280 -3.00 -33.48 -49.77
CA SER A 280 -3.59 -32.21 -50.21
C SER A 280 -4.33 -31.48 -49.08
N THR A 281 -4.76 -30.24 -49.32
CA THR A 281 -5.59 -29.46 -48.38
C THR A 281 -6.81 -30.23 -47.84
N GLY A 282 -6.95 -30.29 -46.51
CA GLY A 282 -8.03 -30.99 -45.81
C GLY A 282 -8.05 -32.51 -45.99
N SER A 283 -7.00 -33.11 -46.55
CA SER A 283 -6.89 -34.56 -46.72
C SER A 283 -6.67 -35.27 -45.38
N THR A 284 -7.00 -36.56 -45.29
CA THR A 284 -6.76 -37.36 -44.08
C THR A 284 -6.29 -38.77 -44.44
N LEU A 285 -5.16 -39.18 -43.88
CA LEU A 285 -4.82 -40.60 -43.75
C LEU A 285 -5.32 -41.07 -42.38
N ASP A 286 -6.19 -42.07 -42.36
CA ASP A 286 -6.67 -42.72 -41.13
C ASP A 286 -6.23 -44.19 -41.14
N MET A 287 -5.41 -44.58 -40.17
CA MET A 287 -4.84 -45.93 -40.08
C MET A 287 -5.37 -46.62 -38.82
N ALA A 288 -6.10 -47.73 -38.94
CA ALA A 288 -6.63 -48.42 -37.77
C ALA A 288 -5.56 -49.18 -36.96
N HIS A 289 -4.40 -49.47 -37.57
CA HIS A 289 -3.30 -50.24 -37.00
C HIS A 289 -2.00 -49.46 -37.00
N THR A 290 -1.09 -49.80 -36.08
CA THR A 290 0.24 -49.16 -36.01
C THR A 290 1.02 -49.38 -37.30
N TRP A 291 1.73 -48.35 -37.75
CA TRP A 291 2.51 -48.36 -38.98
C TRP A 291 3.85 -47.64 -38.79
N THR A 292 4.77 -47.82 -39.74
CA THR A 292 6.11 -47.21 -39.71
C THR A 292 6.38 -46.42 -41.00
N LEU A 293 6.90 -45.20 -40.88
CA LEU A 293 7.58 -44.49 -41.95
C LEU A 293 9.07 -44.87 -41.89
N ASP A 294 9.60 -45.55 -42.91
CA ASP A 294 10.97 -46.09 -42.88
C ASP A 294 11.93 -45.36 -43.84
N ALA A 295 11.67 -45.40 -45.15
CA ALA A 295 12.47 -44.69 -46.15
C ALA A 295 11.63 -43.77 -47.05
N GLY A 296 10.33 -43.71 -46.80
CA GLY A 296 9.37 -43.00 -47.63
C GLY A 296 9.36 -41.49 -47.41
N VAL A 297 8.61 -40.80 -48.26
CA VAL A 297 8.46 -39.34 -48.25
C VAL A 297 6.99 -38.98 -48.10
N ILE A 298 6.66 -38.14 -47.12
CA ILE A 298 5.35 -37.49 -46.98
C ILE A 298 5.47 -36.05 -47.44
N ASN A 299 4.81 -35.68 -48.53
CA ASN A 299 4.72 -34.31 -49.02
C ASN A 299 3.35 -33.72 -48.67
N VAL A 300 3.36 -32.55 -48.04
CA VAL A 300 2.17 -31.84 -47.60
C VAL A 300 2.06 -30.55 -48.39
N ASN A 301 0.96 -30.42 -49.15
CA ASN A 301 0.63 -29.23 -49.91
C ASN A 301 -0.85 -28.90 -49.69
N THR A 302 -1.13 -27.93 -48.84
CA THR A 302 -2.46 -27.52 -48.40
C THR A 302 -2.89 -26.13 -48.88
N ALA A 303 -2.39 -25.70 -50.04
CA ALA A 303 -2.86 -24.52 -50.76
C ALA A 303 -4.40 -24.44 -50.83
N ALA A 304 -4.97 -23.23 -50.74
CA ALA A 304 -6.42 -23.07 -50.73
C ALA A 304 -7.08 -23.44 -52.07
N PHE A 305 -8.35 -23.83 -52.01
CA PHE A 305 -9.15 -24.11 -53.20
C PHE A 305 -9.37 -22.83 -54.04
N GLY A 306 -8.84 -22.74 -55.26
CA GLY A 306 -9.16 -21.63 -56.17
C GLY A 306 -8.11 -21.34 -57.25
N PHE A 307 -8.30 -20.21 -57.95
CA PHE A 307 -7.34 -19.70 -58.94
C PHE A 307 -6.13 -19.09 -58.23
N THR A 308 -5.02 -19.81 -58.23
CA THR A 308 -3.72 -19.31 -57.77
C THR A 308 -3.01 -18.57 -58.91
N LEU A 309 -2.55 -17.35 -58.64
CA LEU A 309 -1.56 -16.69 -59.49
C LEU A 309 -0.20 -17.31 -59.13
N PRO A 310 0.66 -17.65 -60.11
CA PRO A 310 2.01 -18.13 -59.81
C PRO A 310 2.75 -17.11 -58.93
N GLY A 311 3.11 -17.50 -57.71
CA GLY A 311 3.83 -16.65 -56.75
C GLY A 311 2.96 -15.82 -55.79
N SER A 312 1.67 -16.14 -55.61
CA SER A 312 0.88 -15.55 -54.52
C SER A 312 -0.31 -16.45 -54.16
N ASP A 313 -0.25 -17.14 -53.01
CA ASP A 313 -1.44 -17.75 -52.39
C ASP A 313 -1.79 -17.02 -51.08
N PRO A 314 -2.79 -16.12 -51.07
CA PRO A 314 -3.11 -15.32 -49.89
C PRO A 314 -3.98 -16.04 -48.85
N ASN A 315 -4.40 -17.30 -49.06
CA ASN A 315 -5.28 -17.99 -48.11
C ASN A 315 -4.78 -19.42 -47.80
N PRO A 316 -4.45 -19.76 -46.55
CA PRO A 316 -4.17 -21.14 -46.18
C PRO A 316 -5.45 -22.00 -46.26
N GLY A 317 -5.34 -23.20 -46.84
CA GLY A 317 -6.40 -24.21 -46.81
C GLY A 317 -6.44 -24.97 -45.47
N PRO A 318 -7.46 -25.82 -45.22
CA PRO A 318 -7.45 -26.71 -44.06
C PRO A 318 -6.24 -27.65 -44.04
N ALA A 319 -5.74 -27.97 -42.84
CA ALA A 319 -4.60 -28.87 -42.65
C ALA A 319 -4.84 -30.28 -43.20
N ALA A 320 -3.79 -30.88 -43.75
CA ALA A 320 -3.73 -32.31 -43.98
C ALA A 320 -3.59 -33.04 -42.65
N ARG A 321 -4.17 -34.23 -42.50
CA ARG A 321 -4.28 -34.92 -41.21
C ARG A 321 -3.71 -36.34 -41.28
N LEU A 322 -2.93 -36.69 -40.27
CA LEU A 322 -2.56 -38.07 -39.96
C LEU A 322 -3.33 -38.48 -38.70
N ALA A 323 -4.19 -39.48 -38.82
CA ALA A 323 -5.11 -39.93 -37.79
C ALA A 323 -5.04 -41.45 -37.56
N GLY A 324 -5.73 -41.91 -36.52
CA GLY A 324 -5.85 -43.32 -36.18
C GLY A 324 -4.81 -43.79 -35.16
N ALA A 325 -4.21 -44.96 -35.40
CA ALA A 325 -3.27 -45.62 -34.52
C ALA A 325 -1.90 -44.92 -34.47
N ALA A 326 -1.16 -45.17 -33.40
CA ALA A 326 0.19 -44.65 -33.22
C ALA A 326 1.16 -45.20 -34.28
N TRP A 327 2.14 -44.39 -34.65
CA TRP A 327 3.10 -44.74 -35.70
C TRP A 327 4.52 -44.35 -35.34
N THR A 328 5.47 -44.99 -36.00
CA THR A 328 6.90 -44.74 -35.78
C THR A 328 7.56 -44.21 -37.03
N MET A 329 8.52 -43.31 -36.87
CA MET A 329 9.38 -42.85 -37.96
C MET A 329 10.80 -43.33 -37.67
N THR A 330 11.28 -44.29 -38.45
CA THR A 330 12.65 -44.86 -38.32
C THR A 330 13.62 -44.22 -39.32
N GLY A 331 13.09 -43.57 -40.36
CA GLY A 331 13.81 -42.80 -41.37
C GLY A 331 12.81 -42.04 -42.25
N GLY A 332 13.18 -41.79 -43.51
CA GLY A 332 12.32 -41.08 -44.47
C GLY A 332 12.26 -39.58 -44.25
N GLU A 333 11.35 -38.92 -44.96
CA GLU A 333 11.20 -37.45 -44.98
C GLU A 333 9.74 -37.02 -44.82
N ILE A 334 9.50 -35.97 -44.04
CA ILE A 334 8.23 -35.22 -44.00
C ILE A 334 8.50 -33.81 -44.49
N ASN A 335 7.86 -33.40 -45.57
CA ASN A 335 8.03 -32.11 -46.21
C ASN A 335 6.73 -31.31 -46.17
N ILE A 336 6.74 -30.19 -45.46
CA ILE A 336 5.68 -29.17 -45.49
C ILE A 336 6.21 -28.05 -46.40
N ASP A 337 5.59 -27.85 -47.56
CA ASP A 337 6.22 -27.20 -48.74
C ASP A 337 6.47 -25.70 -48.53
N ASP A 338 5.47 -24.97 -48.04
CA ASP A 338 5.58 -23.53 -47.78
C ASP A 338 4.76 -23.04 -46.57
N ALA A 339 4.81 -21.73 -46.34
CA ALA A 339 4.26 -21.08 -45.16
C ALA A 339 2.73 -21.16 -45.02
N TRP A 340 2.04 -21.53 -46.10
CA TRP A 340 0.59 -21.70 -46.10
C TRP A 340 0.18 -23.15 -45.87
N ASP A 341 1.15 -24.06 -45.88
CA ASP A 341 0.91 -25.48 -45.73
C ASP A 341 0.83 -25.90 -44.26
N SER A 342 -0.04 -26.86 -43.97
CA SER A 342 -0.20 -27.35 -42.61
C SER A 342 -0.44 -28.85 -42.51
N LEU A 343 0.29 -29.47 -41.59
CA LEU A 343 0.16 -30.88 -41.22
C LEU A 343 -0.32 -30.99 -39.78
N GLN A 344 -1.42 -31.71 -39.58
CA GLN A 344 -2.00 -31.99 -38.27
C GLN A 344 -1.84 -33.46 -37.91
N LEU A 345 -1.19 -33.72 -36.77
CA LEU A 345 -1.02 -35.03 -36.18
C LEU A 345 -2.11 -35.27 -35.14
N ASP A 346 -3.10 -36.08 -35.50
CA ASP A 346 -4.16 -36.55 -34.60
C ASP A 346 -3.87 -37.95 -34.01
N SER A 347 -2.77 -38.57 -34.45
CA SER A 347 -2.26 -39.84 -33.93
C SER A 347 -0.84 -39.69 -33.39
N SER A 348 -0.50 -40.49 -32.37
CA SER A 348 0.80 -40.37 -31.71
C SER A 348 1.95 -40.85 -32.59
N ILE A 349 3.06 -40.10 -32.58
CA ILE A 349 4.29 -40.43 -33.30
C ILE A 349 5.45 -40.68 -32.33
N THR A 350 6.28 -41.69 -32.62
CA THR A 350 7.62 -41.80 -32.06
C THR A 350 8.64 -41.88 -33.19
N ALA A 351 9.40 -40.80 -33.38
CA ALA A 351 10.44 -40.67 -34.39
C ALA A 351 11.82 -40.92 -33.77
N THR A 352 12.57 -41.84 -34.37
CA THR A 352 13.92 -42.25 -33.95
C THR A 352 14.98 -42.01 -35.02
N GLY A 353 14.56 -41.62 -36.23
CA GLY A 353 15.39 -41.30 -37.38
C GLY A 353 14.59 -40.61 -38.47
N GLY A 354 15.27 -40.02 -39.45
CA GLY A 354 14.67 -39.35 -40.62
C GLY A 354 14.70 -37.83 -40.53
N VAL A 355 14.05 -37.16 -41.49
CA VAL A 355 14.09 -35.69 -41.66
C VAL A 355 12.67 -35.11 -41.62
N VAL A 356 12.46 -34.04 -40.86
CA VAL A 356 11.24 -33.23 -40.87
C VAL A 356 11.59 -31.84 -41.36
N ASN A 357 11.09 -31.46 -42.54
CA ASN A 357 11.27 -30.13 -43.12
C ASN A 357 9.96 -29.35 -42.98
N ASN A 358 9.87 -28.53 -41.94
CA ASN A 358 8.70 -27.68 -41.69
C ASN A 358 8.90 -26.28 -42.27
N ASN A 359 8.29 -25.99 -43.42
CA ASN A 359 8.22 -24.64 -43.99
C ASN A 359 6.87 -23.94 -43.75
N GLY A 360 5.94 -24.61 -43.04
CA GLY A 360 4.56 -24.17 -42.83
C GLY A 360 4.16 -24.28 -41.36
N THR A 361 3.02 -24.90 -41.09
CA THR A 361 2.54 -25.13 -39.71
C THR A 361 2.41 -26.62 -39.39
N MET A 362 3.10 -27.08 -38.36
CA MET A 362 2.91 -28.41 -37.79
C MET A 362 2.04 -28.35 -36.53
N ILE A 363 0.92 -29.08 -36.52
CA ILE A 363 -0.09 -29.07 -35.45
C ILE A 363 -0.10 -30.42 -34.74
N PHE A 364 0.08 -30.43 -33.43
CA PHE A 364 0.14 -31.65 -32.61
C PHE A 364 -1.10 -31.76 -31.73
N ASN A 365 -2.05 -32.62 -32.12
CA ASN A 365 -3.23 -32.96 -31.32
C ASN A 365 -3.08 -34.28 -30.56
N ALA A 366 -2.01 -35.02 -30.81
CA ALA A 366 -1.64 -36.24 -30.13
C ALA A 366 -0.16 -36.21 -29.74
N ASN A 367 0.22 -37.08 -28.79
CA ASN A 367 1.59 -37.06 -28.26
C ASN A 367 2.63 -37.36 -29.33
N ALA A 368 3.72 -36.60 -29.35
CA ALA A 368 4.81 -36.75 -30.30
C ALA A 368 6.16 -36.80 -29.58
N THR A 369 7.07 -37.65 -30.06
CA THR A 369 8.44 -37.70 -29.59
C THR A 369 9.38 -37.76 -30.79
N PHE A 370 10.28 -36.79 -30.91
CA PHE A 370 11.34 -36.76 -31.89
C PHE A 370 12.66 -36.91 -31.15
N GLY A 371 13.28 -38.10 -31.24
CA GLY A 371 14.55 -38.37 -30.58
C GLY A 371 15.76 -37.91 -31.40
N SER A 372 16.95 -38.03 -30.80
CA SER A 372 18.22 -37.48 -31.31
C SER A 372 18.72 -38.01 -32.67
N GLY A 373 18.06 -39.01 -33.25
CA GLY A 373 18.33 -39.46 -34.61
C GLY A 373 17.56 -38.69 -35.70
N VAL A 374 16.62 -37.82 -35.31
CA VAL A 374 15.78 -37.04 -36.22
C VAL A 374 16.42 -35.69 -36.51
N ASP A 375 16.42 -35.29 -37.78
CA ASP A 375 16.77 -33.95 -38.22
C ASP A 375 15.48 -33.14 -38.39
N PHE A 376 15.10 -32.36 -37.37
CA PHE A 376 13.89 -31.54 -37.38
C PHE A 376 14.25 -30.08 -37.75
N ASN A 377 14.03 -29.75 -39.02
CA ASN A 377 14.28 -28.44 -39.59
C ASN A 377 13.05 -27.53 -39.55
N MET A 378 13.20 -26.37 -38.91
CA MET A 378 12.31 -25.21 -39.09
C MET A 378 12.86 -24.35 -40.23
N ILE A 379 12.29 -24.47 -41.43
CA ILE A 379 12.78 -23.81 -42.65
C ILE A 379 11.90 -22.60 -42.90
N ALA A 380 12.45 -21.40 -43.03
CA ALA A 380 11.66 -20.21 -43.35
C ALA A 380 11.60 -19.98 -44.86
N GLY A 381 10.39 -19.89 -45.41
CA GLY A 381 10.12 -19.42 -46.77
C GLY A 381 10.13 -17.89 -46.86
N ASN A 382 10.05 -17.35 -48.08
CA ASN A 382 10.12 -15.89 -48.28
C ASN A 382 8.88 -15.11 -47.78
N ASP A 383 7.75 -15.78 -47.54
CA ASP A 383 6.43 -15.13 -47.42
C ASP A 383 5.69 -15.30 -46.06
N SER A 384 6.11 -16.21 -45.16
CA SER A 384 5.80 -16.27 -43.71
C SER A 384 6.61 -17.41 -43.04
N GLY A 385 6.83 -17.35 -41.72
CA GLY A 385 7.74 -18.26 -41.00
C GLY A 385 7.15 -19.64 -40.64
N ALA A 386 8.02 -20.60 -40.34
CA ALA A 386 7.64 -21.93 -39.86
C ALA A 386 7.01 -21.84 -38.47
N SER A 387 5.96 -22.62 -38.22
CA SER A 387 5.16 -22.54 -37.00
C SER A 387 4.89 -23.90 -36.39
N LEU A 388 4.80 -23.94 -35.06
CA LEU A 388 4.38 -25.10 -34.28
C LEU A 388 3.11 -24.78 -33.48
N VAL A 389 2.15 -25.70 -33.47
CA VAL A 389 0.95 -25.60 -32.63
C VAL A 389 0.83 -26.85 -31.76
N ILE A 390 0.95 -26.66 -30.45
CA ILE A 390 1.06 -27.73 -29.46
C ILE A 390 -0.25 -27.83 -28.66
N ASN A 391 -1.00 -28.92 -28.88
CA ASN A 391 -2.24 -29.23 -28.14
C ASN A 391 -2.14 -30.53 -27.33
N ALA A 392 -0.96 -31.17 -27.33
CA ALA A 392 -0.64 -32.42 -26.64
C ALA A 392 0.81 -32.38 -26.12
N VAL A 393 1.32 -33.51 -25.59
CA VAL A 393 2.72 -33.61 -25.13
C VAL A 393 3.64 -33.84 -26.32
N VAL A 394 4.59 -32.94 -26.54
CA VAL A 394 5.55 -32.97 -27.65
C VAL A 394 6.95 -32.87 -27.08
N ASN A 395 7.74 -33.91 -27.30
CA ASN A 395 9.14 -33.96 -26.88
C ASN A 395 10.05 -33.88 -28.11
N ILE A 396 10.95 -32.91 -28.14
CA ILE A 396 11.94 -32.74 -29.21
C ILE A 396 13.33 -32.80 -28.56
N ASP A 397 13.98 -33.95 -28.71
CA ASP A 397 15.33 -34.26 -28.22
C ASP A 397 16.25 -34.35 -29.44
N THR A 398 16.41 -33.26 -30.17
CA THR A 398 17.28 -33.18 -31.35
C THR A 398 18.39 -32.18 -31.07
N ALA A 399 19.65 -32.63 -31.13
CA ALA A 399 20.80 -31.93 -30.56
C ALA A 399 21.12 -30.56 -31.21
N ASP A 400 20.60 -30.30 -32.40
CA ASP A 400 20.80 -29.09 -33.20
C ASP A 400 19.47 -28.41 -33.58
N PHE A 401 18.40 -28.67 -32.81
CA PHE A 401 17.10 -28.04 -33.07
C PHE A 401 17.25 -26.52 -33.05
N ASN A 402 16.76 -25.88 -34.11
CA ASN A 402 16.63 -24.44 -34.15
C ASN A 402 15.16 -24.08 -34.29
N LEU A 403 14.55 -23.63 -33.17
CA LEU A 403 13.15 -23.24 -33.14
C LEU A 403 12.88 -21.93 -33.91
N ASP A 404 13.86 -21.03 -33.98
CA ASP A 404 13.82 -19.79 -34.78
C ASP A 404 14.01 -20.02 -36.28
N GLY A 405 14.47 -21.21 -36.65
CA GLY A 405 14.80 -21.60 -38.01
C GLY A 405 16.04 -20.89 -38.57
N GLN A 406 16.20 -20.90 -39.89
CA GLN A 406 17.40 -20.40 -40.58
C GLN A 406 17.55 -18.85 -40.62
N GLY A 407 16.91 -18.12 -39.69
CA GLY A 407 17.19 -16.70 -39.38
C GLY A 407 16.56 -15.63 -40.30
N LEU A 408 15.35 -15.80 -40.86
CA LEU A 408 14.83 -14.88 -41.89
C LEU A 408 13.33 -14.45 -41.86
N ALA A 409 12.47 -14.89 -40.94
CA ALA A 409 11.05 -14.44 -40.85
C ALA A 409 10.44 -14.80 -39.48
N PRO A 410 9.31 -14.18 -39.01
CA PRO A 410 8.84 -14.40 -37.65
C PRO A 410 8.16 -15.78 -37.52
N ASN A 411 8.92 -16.77 -37.04
CA ASN A 411 8.34 -18.04 -36.61
C ASN A 411 7.38 -17.81 -35.45
N VAL A 412 6.39 -18.69 -35.31
CA VAL A 412 5.44 -18.63 -34.20
C VAL A 412 5.27 -20.01 -33.59
N THR A 413 5.55 -20.10 -32.30
CA THR A 413 5.27 -21.30 -31.50
C THR A 413 4.05 -21.01 -30.65
N THR A 414 2.99 -21.82 -30.77
CA THR A 414 1.77 -21.68 -29.98
C THR A 414 1.54 -22.92 -29.14
N ILE A 415 1.49 -22.76 -27.82
CA ILE A 415 1.23 -23.84 -26.87
C ILE A 415 -0.11 -23.57 -26.21
N ASN A 416 -1.11 -24.39 -26.54
CA ASN A 416 -2.46 -24.24 -26.02
C ASN A 416 -2.67 -25.03 -24.73
N ALA A 417 -3.78 -24.76 -24.04
CA ALA A 417 -4.15 -25.48 -22.84
C ALA A 417 -4.16 -27.00 -23.04
N GLY A 418 -3.40 -27.71 -22.21
CA GLY A 418 -3.18 -29.17 -22.32
C GLY A 418 -1.99 -29.57 -23.19
N GLY A 419 -1.37 -28.63 -23.91
CA GLY A 419 -0.11 -28.80 -24.60
C GLY A 419 1.09 -28.64 -23.66
N ASN A 420 2.12 -29.47 -23.87
CA ASN A 420 3.42 -29.37 -23.24
C ASN A 420 4.47 -29.56 -24.33
N LEU A 421 5.31 -28.55 -24.53
CA LEU A 421 6.49 -28.61 -25.40
C LEU A 421 7.73 -28.78 -24.54
N ASP A 422 8.33 -29.97 -24.62
CA ASP A 422 9.55 -30.36 -23.93
C ASP A 422 10.71 -30.37 -24.93
N LEU A 423 11.65 -29.44 -24.78
CA LEU A 423 12.83 -29.28 -25.62
C LEU A 423 14.08 -29.74 -24.84
N ASP A 424 14.78 -30.75 -25.37
CA ASP A 424 16.11 -31.16 -24.91
C ASP A 424 17.14 -30.78 -25.98
N LEU A 425 17.77 -29.62 -25.75
CA LEU A 425 18.66 -28.96 -26.71
C LEU A 425 20.12 -29.34 -26.42
N GLY A 426 20.77 -29.94 -27.43
CA GLY A 426 22.16 -30.35 -27.36
C GLY A 426 23.16 -29.24 -27.69
N ALA A 427 24.45 -29.58 -27.64
CA ALA A 427 25.52 -28.64 -27.98
C ALA A 427 25.48 -28.25 -29.47
N GLY A 428 25.13 -27.00 -29.76
CA GLY A 428 25.02 -26.44 -31.10
C GLY A 428 23.59 -26.17 -31.58
N ALA A 429 22.58 -26.51 -30.77
CA ALA A 429 21.21 -26.01 -30.94
C ALA A 429 21.14 -24.49 -30.74
N ASP A 430 20.03 -23.90 -31.21
CA ASP A 430 19.73 -22.50 -30.95
C ASP A 430 19.11 -22.35 -29.57
N GLU A 431 19.82 -21.68 -28.67
CA GLU A 431 19.41 -21.43 -27.29
C GLU A 431 18.91 -19.98 -27.12
N ASP A 432 18.93 -19.18 -28.19
CA ASP A 432 18.61 -17.74 -28.22
C ASP A 432 17.33 -17.49 -29.05
N PHE A 433 16.17 -17.71 -28.44
CA PHE A 433 14.88 -17.59 -29.11
C PHE A 433 14.56 -16.15 -29.54
N ASP A 434 14.50 -15.94 -30.85
CA ASP A 434 14.27 -14.68 -31.56
C ASP A 434 12.83 -14.53 -32.10
N HIS A 435 11.96 -15.49 -31.84
CA HIS A 435 10.61 -15.58 -32.41
C HIS A 435 9.48 -15.34 -31.38
N THR A 436 8.22 -15.40 -31.84
CA THR A 436 7.05 -15.24 -30.97
C THR A 436 6.60 -16.57 -30.36
N ILE A 437 6.51 -16.62 -29.04
CA ILE A 437 5.96 -17.77 -28.29
C ILE A 437 4.63 -17.36 -27.67
N ASN A 438 3.54 -17.99 -28.11
CA ASN A 438 2.20 -17.81 -27.55
C ASN A 438 1.91 -18.94 -26.54
N LEU A 439 1.77 -18.61 -25.26
CA LEU A 439 1.38 -19.53 -24.20
C LEU A 439 -0.08 -19.30 -23.81
N ASN A 440 -0.98 -20.15 -24.31
CA ASN A 440 -2.43 -20.09 -24.08
C ASN A 440 -2.90 -21.10 -23.02
N GLY A 441 -2.19 -21.18 -21.89
CA GLY A 441 -2.43 -22.11 -20.79
C GLY A 441 -1.68 -23.44 -20.89
N GLY A 442 -0.67 -23.51 -21.76
CA GLY A 442 0.21 -24.66 -21.94
C GLY A 442 1.57 -24.49 -21.27
N GLU A 443 2.41 -25.51 -21.41
CA GLU A 443 3.74 -25.59 -20.79
C GLU A 443 4.86 -25.56 -21.83
N LEU A 444 5.89 -24.77 -21.56
CA LEU A 444 7.18 -24.80 -22.23
C LEU A 444 8.23 -25.28 -21.22
N ASP A 445 8.91 -26.37 -21.52
CA ASP A 445 10.03 -26.91 -20.74
C ASP A 445 11.26 -26.96 -21.65
N VAL A 446 12.36 -26.32 -21.22
CA VAL A 446 13.58 -26.20 -22.03
C VAL A 446 14.79 -26.61 -21.19
N THR A 447 15.49 -27.62 -21.68
CA THR A 447 16.77 -28.09 -21.14
C THR A 447 17.85 -27.91 -22.19
N THR A 448 19.02 -27.43 -21.77
CA THR A 448 20.16 -27.15 -22.66
C THR A 448 21.45 -27.77 -22.12
N ALA A 449 22.47 -27.89 -22.97
CA ALA A 449 23.75 -28.48 -22.58
C ALA A 449 24.55 -27.64 -21.57
N ASP A 450 24.29 -26.32 -21.51
CA ASP A 450 25.00 -25.37 -20.66
C ASP A 450 24.15 -24.80 -19.50
N ASN A 451 22.88 -25.23 -19.39
CA ASN A 451 21.88 -24.83 -18.39
C ASN A 451 21.42 -23.37 -18.49
N THR A 452 21.46 -22.79 -19.69
CA THR A 452 20.83 -21.51 -19.97
C THR A 452 20.16 -21.48 -21.34
N TRP A 453 19.08 -20.73 -21.46
CA TRP A 453 18.47 -20.36 -22.74
C TRP A 453 17.90 -18.95 -22.61
N SER A 454 17.63 -18.29 -23.74
CA SER A 454 17.17 -16.92 -23.75
C SER A 454 16.01 -16.66 -24.70
N VAL A 455 15.20 -15.67 -24.37
CA VAL A 455 14.42 -14.92 -25.35
C VAL A 455 15.14 -13.61 -25.56
N THR A 456 15.68 -13.39 -26.76
CA THR A 456 16.47 -12.19 -27.04
C THR A 456 15.57 -10.97 -27.23
N SER A 457 16.16 -9.78 -27.43
CA SER A 457 15.40 -8.56 -27.77
C SER A 457 14.57 -8.65 -29.06
N GLY A 458 14.79 -9.66 -29.90
CA GLY A 458 13.97 -9.92 -31.09
C GLY A 458 12.73 -10.77 -30.81
N GLY A 459 12.74 -11.56 -29.73
CA GLY A 459 11.67 -12.48 -29.36
C GLY A 459 10.63 -11.87 -28.41
N GLU A 460 9.47 -12.52 -28.36
CA GLU A 460 8.33 -12.09 -27.53
C GLU A 460 7.58 -13.30 -26.97
N ILE A 461 7.22 -13.25 -25.69
CA ILE A 461 6.29 -14.19 -25.06
C ILE A 461 4.94 -13.52 -24.85
N ASN A 462 3.91 -14.07 -25.49
CA ASN A 462 2.53 -13.65 -25.34
C ASN A 462 1.74 -14.69 -24.55
N VAL A 463 1.23 -14.31 -23.39
CA VAL A 463 0.46 -15.17 -22.50
C VAL A 463 -1.01 -14.84 -22.61
N GLY A 464 -1.81 -15.82 -23.02
CA GLY A 464 -3.25 -15.71 -23.19
C GLY A 464 -4.02 -16.88 -22.59
N GLY A 465 -5.31 -16.97 -22.90
CA GLY A 465 -6.18 -18.03 -22.39
C GLY A 465 -6.60 -17.84 -20.92
N GLY A 466 -7.43 -18.76 -20.42
CA GLY A 466 -7.91 -18.73 -19.03
C GLY A 466 -7.28 -19.77 -18.10
N ALA A 467 -6.44 -20.66 -18.64
CA ALA A 467 -5.65 -21.60 -17.84
C ALA A 467 -4.25 -21.01 -17.63
N THR A 468 -3.57 -21.43 -16.56
CA THR A 468 -2.22 -20.96 -16.25
C THR A 468 -1.20 -21.54 -17.22
N SER A 469 -0.42 -20.68 -17.85
CA SER A 469 0.76 -21.02 -18.64
C SER A 469 1.96 -21.24 -17.73
N THR A 470 2.87 -22.12 -18.11
CA THR A 470 4.05 -22.47 -17.30
C THR A 470 5.32 -22.48 -18.13
N ILE A 471 6.40 -21.94 -17.58
CA ILE A 471 7.76 -22.07 -18.10
C ILE A 471 8.61 -22.81 -17.06
N ASN A 472 9.16 -23.94 -17.49
CA ASN A 472 10.01 -24.85 -16.71
C ASN A 472 11.40 -25.00 -17.37
N GLY A 473 12.26 -25.80 -16.75
CA GLY A 473 13.58 -26.13 -17.27
C GLY A 473 14.71 -25.39 -16.55
N GLU A 474 15.72 -25.02 -17.32
CA GLU A 474 16.97 -24.43 -16.83
C GLU A 474 16.91 -22.90 -16.70
N THR A 475 18.05 -22.22 -16.58
CA THR A 475 18.09 -20.75 -16.42
C THR A 475 17.53 -20.06 -17.66
N PHE A 476 16.54 -19.19 -17.47
CA PHE A 476 15.83 -18.46 -18.51
C PHE A 476 16.22 -16.98 -18.51
N SER A 477 16.98 -16.56 -19.52
CA SER A 477 17.35 -15.16 -19.74
C SER A 477 16.30 -14.43 -20.59
N ILE A 478 15.80 -13.29 -20.10
CA ILE A 478 14.67 -12.56 -20.68
C ILE A 478 15.17 -11.17 -21.12
N ASN A 479 15.48 -11.03 -22.40
CA ASN A 479 15.87 -9.77 -23.02
C ASN A 479 14.79 -9.21 -23.96
N GLY A 480 13.85 -10.05 -24.38
CA GLY A 480 12.67 -9.69 -25.16
C GLY A 480 11.46 -9.28 -24.30
N ASP A 481 10.32 -9.18 -24.96
CA ASP A 481 9.08 -8.70 -24.36
C ASP A 481 8.26 -9.86 -23.77
N VAL A 482 7.60 -9.60 -22.63
CA VAL A 482 6.67 -10.55 -21.99
C VAL A 482 5.33 -9.85 -21.75
N ASN A 483 4.30 -10.30 -22.45
CA ASN A 483 2.96 -9.74 -22.36
C ASN A 483 2.00 -10.75 -21.73
N VAL A 484 1.43 -10.41 -20.58
CA VAL A 484 0.40 -11.20 -19.90
C VAL A 484 -0.95 -10.55 -20.07
N ALA A 485 -1.81 -11.16 -20.89
CA ALA A 485 -3.13 -10.62 -21.23
C ALA A 485 -4.11 -10.68 -20.04
N SER A 486 -5.20 -9.93 -20.17
CA SER A 486 -6.28 -9.91 -19.17
C SER A 486 -6.86 -11.31 -18.93
N GLY A 487 -6.86 -11.74 -17.67
CA GLY A 487 -7.37 -13.05 -17.25
C GLY A 487 -6.41 -14.22 -17.47
N ALA A 488 -5.23 -13.97 -18.03
CA ALA A 488 -4.17 -14.97 -18.18
C ALA A 488 -3.25 -15.01 -16.96
N SER A 489 -2.59 -16.15 -16.75
CA SER A 489 -1.64 -16.35 -15.66
C SER A 489 -0.39 -17.05 -16.19
N LEU A 490 0.79 -16.55 -15.85
CA LEU A 490 2.08 -17.16 -16.17
C LEU A 490 2.84 -17.49 -14.88
N ASN A 491 3.21 -18.75 -14.71
CA ASN A 491 4.16 -19.19 -13.70
C ASN A 491 5.51 -19.51 -14.35
N VAL A 492 6.54 -18.77 -13.98
CA VAL A 492 7.93 -19.02 -14.40
C VAL A 492 8.65 -19.71 -13.25
N ASN A 493 8.74 -21.05 -13.31
CA ASN A 493 9.40 -21.84 -12.28
C ASN A 493 10.92 -21.93 -12.50
N ALA A 494 11.35 -21.75 -13.76
CA ALA A 494 12.74 -21.59 -14.16
C ALA A 494 13.40 -20.40 -13.43
N VAL A 495 14.71 -20.54 -13.14
CA VAL A 495 15.50 -19.41 -12.62
C VAL A 495 15.56 -18.35 -13.71
N SER A 496 15.10 -17.13 -13.41
CA SER A 496 14.91 -16.10 -14.43
C SER A 496 15.95 -14.97 -14.32
N GLU A 497 16.40 -14.43 -15.45
CA GLU A 497 17.29 -13.27 -15.51
C GLU A 497 16.75 -12.21 -16.47
N TYR A 498 16.24 -11.08 -15.96
CA TYR A 498 15.76 -9.97 -16.78
C TYR A 498 16.90 -9.05 -17.21
N GLY A 499 17.01 -8.80 -18.52
CA GLY A 499 17.95 -7.85 -19.11
C GLY A 499 17.47 -6.39 -19.08
N LEU A 500 18.29 -5.49 -19.61
CA LEU A 500 17.99 -4.05 -19.68
C LEU A 500 16.86 -3.73 -20.67
N SER A 501 16.73 -4.50 -21.75
CA SER A 501 15.78 -4.27 -22.84
C SER A 501 14.40 -4.87 -22.58
N SER A 502 14.24 -5.73 -21.58
CA SER A 502 12.98 -6.45 -21.38
C SER A 502 11.84 -5.51 -20.99
N ALA A 503 10.77 -5.50 -21.78
CA ALA A 503 9.51 -4.87 -21.40
C ALA A 503 8.51 -5.93 -20.95
N VAL A 504 7.99 -5.78 -19.73
CA VAL A 504 6.96 -6.67 -19.20
C VAL A 504 5.66 -5.90 -19.07
N VAL A 505 4.60 -6.44 -19.67
CA VAL A 505 3.26 -5.88 -19.59
C VAL A 505 2.35 -6.90 -18.93
N ILE A 506 1.72 -6.52 -17.81
CA ILE A 506 0.73 -7.37 -17.12
C ILE A 506 -0.60 -6.62 -17.13
N ASP A 507 -1.48 -7.01 -18.06
CA ASP A 507 -2.79 -6.37 -18.22
C ASP A 507 -3.67 -6.52 -16.98
N ALA A 508 -4.71 -5.68 -16.87
CA ALA A 508 -5.67 -5.77 -15.78
C ALA A 508 -6.31 -7.16 -15.69
N GLY A 509 -6.17 -7.80 -14.52
CA GLY A 509 -6.62 -9.17 -14.29
C GLY A 509 -5.66 -10.26 -14.77
N GLY A 510 -4.51 -9.91 -15.35
CA GLY A 510 -3.40 -10.83 -15.61
C GLY A 510 -2.52 -11.02 -14.37
N GLU A 511 -1.85 -12.18 -14.30
CA GLU A 511 -0.94 -12.51 -13.20
C GLU A 511 0.40 -13.06 -13.72
N LEU A 512 1.52 -12.52 -13.23
CA LEU A 512 2.86 -13.06 -13.47
C LEU A 512 3.48 -13.50 -12.14
N ASN A 513 3.94 -14.74 -12.08
CA ASN A 513 4.54 -15.34 -10.89
C ASN A 513 5.93 -15.91 -11.21
N HIS A 514 6.91 -15.57 -10.36
CA HIS A 514 8.26 -16.11 -10.42
C HIS A 514 8.64 -16.86 -9.14
N ASN A 515 9.60 -17.76 -9.27
CA ASN A 515 10.23 -18.44 -8.15
C ASN A 515 11.53 -17.76 -7.68
N LEU A 516 12.54 -17.69 -8.55
CA LEU A 516 13.84 -17.07 -8.29
C LEU A 516 14.27 -16.24 -9.50
N THR A 517 14.49 -14.95 -9.29
CA THR A 517 14.74 -14.01 -10.39
C THR A 517 15.84 -13.00 -10.07
N SER A 518 16.73 -12.78 -11.04
CA SER A 518 17.67 -11.66 -11.07
C SER A 518 17.21 -10.58 -12.05
N TYR A 519 17.35 -9.32 -11.69
CA TYR A 519 16.95 -8.17 -12.49
C TYR A 519 18.17 -7.30 -12.76
N ASN A 520 18.71 -7.38 -13.97
CA ASN A 520 19.76 -6.50 -14.48
C ASN A 520 19.18 -5.24 -15.14
N GLY A 521 17.88 -4.99 -14.98
CA GLY A 521 17.15 -3.89 -15.58
C GLY A 521 15.66 -4.22 -15.74
N GLY A 522 15.08 -3.74 -16.84
CA GLY A 522 13.72 -4.05 -17.25
C GLY A 522 12.66 -3.08 -16.74
N SER A 523 11.59 -2.94 -17.54
CA SER A 523 10.43 -2.09 -17.22
C SER A 523 9.18 -2.95 -17.15
N PHE A 524 8.52 -2.95 -15.99
CA PHE A 524 7.25 -3.64 -15.79
C PHE A 524 6.13 -2.61 -15.76
N THR A 525 5.07 -2.87 -16.52
CA THR A 525 3.92 -1.98 -16.66
C THR A 525 2.61 -2.77 -16.60
N GLY A 526 1.51 -2.10 -16.25
CA GLY A 526 0.16 -2.64 -16.46
C GLY A 526 -0.71 -2.66 -15.21
N GLY A 527 -1.90 -3.23 -15.35
CA GLY A 527 -2.95 -3.24 -14.33
C GLY A 527 -3.08 -4.56 -13.56
N GLY A 528 -2.17 -5.52 -13.77
CA GLY A 528 -2.25 -6.86 -13.21
C GLY A 528 -1.54 -7.03 -11.86
N VAL A 529 -1.38 -8.31 -11.48
CA VAL A 529 -0.70 -8.75 -10.26
C VAL A 529 0.68 -9.30 -10.62
N PHE A 530 1.71 -8.85 -9.90
CA PHE A 530 3.06 -9.36 -10.04
C PHE A 530 3.52 -10.01 -8.74
N ARG A 531 3.88 -11.29 -8.80
CA ARG A 531 4.47 -12.06 -7.70
C ARG A 531 5.91 -12.38 -8.06
N LYS A 532 6.83 -11.67 -7.41
CA LYS A 532 8.26 -11.65 -7.80
C LYS A 532 9.05 -12.89 -7.37
N GLY A 533 8.55 -13.69 -6.42
CA GLY A 533 9.35 -14.72 -5.77
C GLY A 533 10.53 -14.16 -4.97
N ASN A 534 11.64 -14.91 -4.93
CA ASN A 534 12.93 -14.39 -4.48
C ASN A 534 13.56 -13.51 -5.58
N ALA A 535 13.85 -12.25 -5.26
CA ALA A 535 14.31 -11.26 -6.23
C ALA A 535 15.70 -10.70 -5.89
N THR A 536 16.59 -10.64 -6.87
CA THR A 536 17.87 -9.92 -6.79
C THR A 536 17.88 -8.76 -7.79
N ILE A 537 18.00 -7.53 -7.31
CA ILE A 537 18.02 -6.31 -8.10
C ILE A 537 19.47 -5.88 -8.29
N ALA A 538 20.02 -6.15 -9.48
CA ALA A 538 21.42 -5.92 -9.82
C ALA A 538 21.66 -4.59 -10.56
N ALA A 539 20.61 -4.00 -11.15
CA ALA A 539 20.62 -2.67 -11.74
C ALA A 539 19.29 -1.95 -11.48
N ASP A 540 19.14 -0.72 -11.97
CA ASP A 540 17.90 0.04 -11.81
C ASP A 540 16.71 -0.69 -12.47
N THR A 541 15.70 -1.02 -11.67
CA THR A 541 14.51 -1.76 -12.08
C THR A 541 13.27 -1.04 -11.58
N THR A 542 12.25 -0.94 -12.45
CA THR A 542 10.95 -0.35 -12.08
C THR A 542 9.83 -1.38 -12.21
N TRP A 543 9.10 -1.59 -11.12
CA TRP A 543 7.89 -2.40 -11.06
C TRP A 543 6.64 -1.51 -11.05
N GLY A 544 6.05 -1.28 -12.22
CA GLY A 544 4.86 -0.46 -12.42
C GLY A 544 3.59 -1.28 -12.63
N VAL A 545 2.98 -1.80 -11.57
CA VAL A 545 1.83 -2.73 -11.67
C VAL A 545 0.66 -2.27 -10.78
N ALA A 546 -0.53 -2.87 -10.89
CA ALA A 546 -1.60 -2.52 -9.97
C ALA A 546 -1.33 -3.08 -8.56
N THR A 547 -0.97 -4.36 -8.49
CA THR A 547 -0.69 -5.06 -7.23
C THR A 547 0.67 -5.73 -7.33
N LEU A 548 1.55 -5.43 -6.39
CA LEU A 548 2.84 -6.12 -6.24
C LEU A 548 2.80 -6.94 -4.97
N ASP A 549 3.02 -8.24 -5.11
CA ASP A 549 3.21 -9.15 -4.00
C ASP A 549 4.69 -9.15 -3.59
N LEU A 550 4.97 -8.76 -2.35
CA LEU A 550 6.33 -8.72 -1.81
C LEU A 550 6.67 -9.92 -0.92
N ASP A 551 5.70 -10.81 -0.67
CA ASP A 551 5.73 -11.80 0.42
C ASP A 551 6.30 -13.14 -0.02
N ASP A 552 6.19 -13.45 -1.31
CA ASP A 552 6.65 -14.71 -1.91
C ASP A 552 8.20 -14.87 -2.00
N GLY A 553 8.96 -14.21 -1.13
CA GLY A 553 10.42 -14.39 -1.03
C GLY A 553 11.17 -13.13 -0.66
N ALA A 554 12.48 -13.26 -0.41
CA ALA A 554 13.32 -12.11 -0.09
C ALA A 554 13.54 -11.20 -1.32
N THR A 555 13.81 -9.91 -1.07
CA THR A 555 14.24 -8.95 -2.09
C THR A 555 15.62 -8.43 -1.74
N GLU A 556 16.60 -8.63 -2.60
CA GLU A 556 17.98 -8.16 -2.43
C GLU A 556 18.25 -7.01 -3.39
N VAL A 557 18.47 -5.79 -2.89
CA VAL A 557 18.87 -4.63 -3.70
C VAL A 557 20.38 -4.43 -3.60
N LEU A 558 21.11 -4.69 -4.69
CA LEU A 558 22.57 -4.65 -4.71
C LEU A 558 23.12 -3.22 -4.77
N ASN A 559 24.45 -3.09 -4.61
CA ASN A 559 25.12 -1.79 -4.68
C ASN A 559 24.96 -1.15 -6.06
N ASN A 560 24.61 0.14 -6.08
CA ASN A 560 24.36 0.94 -7.29
C ASN A 560 23.12 0.51 -8.08
N ALA A 561 22.22 -0.29 -7.48
CA ALA A 561 20.92 -0.61 -8.04
C ALA A 561 19.82 0.13 -7.28
N LYS A 562 18.83 0.63 -8.02
CA LYS A 562 17.59 1.17 -7.46
C LYS A 562 16.39 0.31 -7.84
N LEU A 563 15.66 -0.17 -6.83
CA LEU A 563 14.32 -0.72 -7.02
C LEU A 563 13.28 0.39 -6.84
N THR A 564 12.49 0.65 -7.88
CA THR A 564 11.34 1.57 -7.82
C THR A 564 10.04 0.79 -7.99
N ILE A 565 9.17 0.85 -6.99
CA ILE A 565 7.85 0.22 -7.04
C ILE A 565 6.80 1.33 -7.22
N ASN A 566 6.04 1.25 -8.31
CA ASN A 566 4.90 2.09 -8.58
C ASN A 566 3.65 1.21 -8.61
N ALA A 567 2.93 1.15 -7.49
CA ALA A 567 1.79 0.23 -7.31
C ALA A 567 0.53 0.94 -6.84
N THR A 568 -0.62 0.27 -6.94
CA THR A 568 -1.85 0.70 -6.26
C THR A 568 -1.97 0.06 -4.89
N ALA A 569 -1.58 -1.21 -4.79
CA ALA A 569 -1.50 -1.96 -3.55
C ALA A 569 -0.20 -2.75 -3.50
N ILE A 570 0.31 -2.91 -2.27
CA ILE A 570 1.30 -3.93 -1.95
C ILE A 570 0.55 -5.06 -1.30
N ASP A 571 1.03 -6.26 -1.61
CA ASP A 571 0.51 -7.53 -1.12
C ASP A 571 -0.90 -7.83 -1.68
N SER A 572 -1.05 -9.06 -2.18
CA SER A 572 -2.28 -9.55 -2.80
C SER A 572 -3.24 -10.19 -1.78
N ALA A 573 -2.76 -10.57 -0.61
CA ALA A 573 -3.53 -11.16 0.50
C ALA A 573 -4.12 -10.10 1.45
N GLY A 574 -3.51 -8.91 1.52
CA GLY A 574 -3.96 -7.77 2.31
C GLY A 574 -3.52 -7.79 3.78
N ASP A 575 -2.49 -8.56 4.11
CA ASP A 575 -1.78 -8.63 5.40
C ASP A 575 -0.43 -7.89 5.40
N GLY A 576 -0.07 -7.20 4.32
CA GLY A 576 1.15 -6.40 4.23
C GLY A 576 2.43 -7.25 4.16
N VAL A 577 3.58 -6.57 4.16
CA VAL A 577 4.87 -7.22 3.88
C VAL A 577 5.34 -8.10 5.03
N ASP A 578 5.48 -9.40 4.79
CA ASP A 578 5.96 -10.40 5.74
C ASP A 578 7.36 -10.97 5.41
N ALA A 579 7.87 -10.69 4.21
CA ALA A 579 9.20 -11.06 3.77
C ALA A 579 10.29 -10.02 4.09
N ALA A 580 11.55 -10.38 3.82
CA ALA A 580 12.70 -9.51 3.99
C ALA A 580 13.01 -8.70 2.72
N VAL A 581 13.19 -7.39 2.87
CA VAL A 581 13.80 -6.50 1.86
C VAL A 581 15.17 -6.08 2.37
N ASN A 582 16.22 -6.46 1.67
CA ASN A 582 17.60 -6.24 2.01
C ASN A 582 18.20 -5.23 1.02
N VAL A 583 18.78 -4.14 1.54
CA VAL A 583 19.34 -3.06 0.73
C VAL A 583 20.82 -2.93 1.06
N ALA A 584 21.68 -3.11 0.06
CA ALA A 584 23.12 -2.93 0.18
C ALA A 584 23.49 -1.45 0.43
N ASN A 585 24.73 -1.19 0.87
CA ASN A 585 25.22 0.15 1.22
C ASN A 585 24.87 1.25 0.20
N LEU A 586 25.09 0.98 -1.09
CA LEU A 586 24.82 1.90 -2.20
C LEU A 586 23.53 1.56 -2.97
N GLY A 587 22.71 0.64 -2.44
CA GLY A 587 21.42 0.28 -3.01
C GLY A 587 20.33 1.28 -2.60
N GLN A 588 19.27 1.37 -3.41
CA GLN A 588 18.15 2.28 -3.16
C GLN A 588 16.81 1.58 -3.34
N PHE A 589 15.87 1.89 -2.43
CA PHE A 589 14.52 1.36 -2.43
C PHE A 589 13.50 2.51 -2.44
N GLU A 590 12.58 2.49 -3.40
CA GLU A 590 11.50 3.46 -3.52
C GLU A 590 10.17 2.76 -3.67
N VAL A 591 9.16 3.19 -2.91
CA VAL A 591 7.79 2.68 -3.03
C VAL A 591 6.80 3.84 -3.15
N ASN A 592 5.99 3.79 -4.18
CA ASN A 592 5.01 4.80 -4.54
C ASN A 592 3.64 4.14 -4.70
N LEU A 593 2.75 4.33 -3.71
CA LEU A 593 1.37 3.88 -3.82
C LEU A 593 0.50 5.00 -4.39
N THR A 594 -0.27 4.74 -5.45
CA THR A 594 -1.08 5.77 -6.16
C THR A 594 -2.08 6.51 -5.27
N GLY A 595 -2.49 5.95 -4.13
CA GLY A 595 -3.33 6.60 -3.13
C GLY A 595 -2.59 7.31 -1.99
N GLY A 596 -1.25 7.27 -1.96
CA GLY A 596 -0.44 7.79 -0.86
C GLY A 596 -0.60 7.02 0.46
N GLY A 597 -1.12 5.80 0.41
CA GLY A 597 -1.25 4.91 1.57
C GLY A 597 0.11 4.49 2.13
N ASP A 598 0.10 3.97 3.35
CA ASP A 598 1.31 3.42 3.98
C ASP A 598 1.67 2.06 3.37
N VAL A 599 2.96 1.79 3.20
CA VAL A 599 3.51 0.47 2.91
C VAL A 599 3.64 -0.25 4.25
N VAL A 600 2.76 -1.21 4.51
CA VAL A 600 2.67 -1.89 5.81
C VAL A 600 3.57 -3.13 5.81
N PHE A 601 4.35 -3.30 6.87
CA PHE A 601 5.07 -4.53 7.20
C PHE A 601 4.42 -5.17 8.44
N GLU A 602 3.90 -6.41 8.35
CA GLU A 602 3.21 -7.09 9.48
C GLU A 602 4.01 -8.25 10.10
N ALA A 603 5.08 -8.71 9.47
CA ALA A 603 6.09 -9.59 10.08
C ALA A 603 7.47 -9.49 9.40
N GLY A 604 7.54 -8.75 8.29
CA GLY A 604 8.72 -8.62 7.47
C GLY A 604 9.76 -7.69 8.05
N SER A 605 10.83 -7.54 7.30
CA SER A 605 11.93 -6.67 7.69
C SER A 605 12.46 -5.87 6.52
N LEU A 606 12.77 -4.59 6.74
CA LEU A 606 13.63 -3.81 5.86
C LEU A 606 15.01 -3.73 6.50
N ASN A 607 16.02 -4.29 5.84
CA ASN A 607 17.38 -4.38 6.34
C ASN A 607 18.31 -3.54 5.46
N TYR A 608 19.09 -2.65 6.06
CA TYR A 608 20.10 -1.86 5.36
C TYR A 608 21.51 -2.21 5.84
N ALA A 609 22.37 -2.52 4.86
CA ALA A 609 23.76 -2.89 5.05
C ALA A 609 24.72 -1.74 4.71
N GLY A 610 24.71 -0.67 5.51
CA GLY A 610 25.50 0.54 5.31
C GLY A 610 26.94 0.47 5.79
N ASP A 611 27.72 1.48 5.39
CA ASP A 611 29.04 1.81 5.97
C ASP A 611 28.98 3.15 6.73
N ALA A 612 30.13 3.74 7.08
CA ALA A 612 30.18 5.00 7.83
C ALA A 612 29.70 6.25 7.05
N SER A 613 29.26 6.09 5.80
CA SER A 613 28.77 7.16 4.93
C SER A 613 27.25 7.20 4.93
N ALA A 614 26.67 8.38 5.16
CA ALA A 614 25.22 8.58 5.20
C ALA A 614 24.56 8.49 3.81
N ASN A 615 24.40 7.28 3.27
CA ASN A 615 23.73 7.06 2.00
C ASN A 615 22.21 7.01 2.17
N THR A 616 21.48 7.57 1.20
CA THR A 616 20.02 7.45 1.15
C THR A 616 19.63 6.10 0.55
N PHE A 617 19.16 5.19 1.39
CA PHE A 617 18.78 3.83 0.98
C PHE A 617 17.27 3.67 0.79
N VAL A 618 16.47 4.52 1.43
CA VAL A 618 15.06 4.70 1.10
C VAL A 618 14.87 6.11 0.55
N THR A 619 14.50 6.21 -0.71
CA THR A 619 14.26 7.51 -1.36
C THR A 619 12.88 8.06 -1.02
N ALA A 620 12.63 9.33 -1.35
CA ALA A 620 11.36 9.98 -1.06
C ALA A 620 10.26 9.41 -1.97
N SER A 621 9.17 8.95 -1.37
CA SER A 621 7.98 8.56 -2.11
C SER A 621 7.41 9.76 -2.87
N THR A 622 7.21 9.61 -4.17
CA THR A 622 6.60 10.64 -5.04
C THR A 622 5.10 10.82 -4.79
N THR A 623 4.45 9.85 -4.13
CA THR A 623 3.03 9.88 -3.77
C THR A 623 2.79 10.16 -2.28
N GLY A 624 3.86 10.28 -1.49
CA GLY A 624 3.78 10.56 -0.05
C GLY A 624 3.56 9.33 0.84
N SER A 625 3.69 8.12 0.29
CA SER A 625 3.61 6.86 1.05
C SER A 625 4.66 6.82 2.17
N ALA A 626 4.23 6.39 3.36
CA ALA A 626 5.12 6.12 4.49
C ALA A 626 5.46 4.63 4.57
N LEU A 627 6.61 4.29 5.16
CA LEU A 627 6.92 2.92 5.56
C LEU A 627 6.40 2.69 6.98
N ARG A 628 5.43 1.80 7.14
CA ARG A 628 4.80 1.48 8.41
C ARG A 628 5.19 0.09 8.88
N PHE A 629 5.74 0.01 10.08
CA PHE A 629 6.20 -1.22 10.71
C PHE A 629 5.26 -1.58 11.86
N ASP A 630 4.45 -2.61 11.66
CA ASP A 630 3.51 -3.13 12.67
C ASP A 630 4.20 -4.14 13.61
N ALA A 631 3.50 -4.58 14.66
CA ALA A 631 4.06 -5.43 15.69
C ALA A 631 4.64 -6.74 15.12
N GLY A 632 5.93 -6.99 15.36
CA GLY A 632 6.65 -8.15 14.83
C GLY A 632 7.58 -7.80 13.66
N SER A 633 7.32 -6.69 12.96
CA SER A 633 8.17 -6.21 11.86
C SER A 633 9.35 -5.34 12.34
N GLN A 634 10.38 -5.24 11.49
CA GLN A 634 11.63 -4.57 11.84
C GLN A 634 12.21 -3.72 10.71
N LEU A 635 12.74 -2.56 11.08
CA LEU A 635 13.69 -1.79 10.28
C LEU A 635 15.08 -1.94 10.91
N ASN A 636 15.96 -2.68 10.26
CA ASN A 636 17.32 -2.93 10.75
C ASN A 636 18.33 -2.12 9.95
N VAL A 637 19.15 -1.32 10.62
CA VAL A 637 20.18 -0.50 9.96
C VAL A 637 21.53 -0.79 10.61
N THR A 638 22.45 -1.30 9.78
CA THR A 638 23.89 -1.29 10.03
C THR A 638 24.51 -0.17 9.20
N GLY A 639 25.63 0.40 9.65
CA GLY A 639 26.16 1.61 9.03
C GLY A 639 25.42 2.90 9.44
N ASP A 640 25.77 3.95 8.72
CA ASP A 640 25.08 5.23 8.64
C ASP A 640 24.10 5.21 7.44
N GLY A 641 22.82 5.55 7.66
CA GLY A 641 21.80 5.48 6.62
C GLY A 641 20.75 6.59 6.70
N SER A 642 20.23 7.00 5.56
CA SER A 642 19.18 8.02 5.45
C SER A 642 17.90 7.49 4.79
N ILE A 643 16.76 7.87 5.37
CA ILE A 643 15.41 7.50 4.95
C ILE A 643 14.66 8.78 4.60
N ALA A 644 14.43 9.01 3.31
CA ALA A 644 13.75 10.20 2.81
C ALA A 644 12.23 10.06 2.74
N SER A 645 11.68 8.86 2.92
CA SER A 645 10.24 8.63 3.14
C SER A 645 9.90 8.71 4.63
N ARG A 646 8.62 8.92 4.97
CA ARG A 646 8.19 8.91 6.37
C ARG A 646 8.27 7.50 6.94
N VAL A 647 8.65 7.38 8.21
CA VAL A 647 8.66 6.12 8.96
C VAL A 647 7.61 6.16 10.05
N LYS A 648 6.82 5.10 10.16
CA LYS A 648 5.83 4.89 11.24
C LYS A 648 6.11 3.58 11.96
N LEU A 649 6.41 3.65 13.25
CA LEU A 649 6.63 2.47 14.09
C LEU A 649 5.36 2.17 14.90
N ASN A 650 4.46 1.35 14.37
CA ASN A 650 3.19 1.00 14.99
C ASN A 650 3.28 -0.36 15.72
N GLY A 651 4.08 -0.38 16.79
CA GLY A 651 4.44 -1.62 17.50
C GLY A 651 5.66 -2.34 16.93
N GLY A 652 6.09 -2.01 15.70
CA GLY A 652 7.35 -2.48 15.11
C GLY A 652 8.60 -1.85 15.72
N ALA A 653 9.76 -2.35 15.33
CA ALA A 653 11.06 -1.92 15.87
C ALA A 653 11.96 -1.27 14.80
N LEU A 654 12.69 -0.22 15.19
CA LEU A 654 13.85 0.29 14.46
C LEU A 654 15.11 -0.09 15.24
N ASN A 655 16.02 -0.85 14.64
CA ASN A 655 17.26 -1.28 15.26
C ASN A 655 18.46 -0.63 14.57
N ASN A 656 19.11 0.31 15.25
CA ASN A 656 20.36 0.95 14.81
C ASN A 656 21.57 0.31 15.51
N VAL A 657 22.21 -0.65 14.84
CA VAL A 657 23.15 -1.57 15.50
C VAL A 657 24.60 -1.07 15.58
N THR A 658 24.98 0.01 14.90
CA THR A 658 26.39 0.48 14.90
C THR A 658 26.61 1.69 15.80
N LEU A 659 27.54 1.56 16.74
CA LEU A 659 27.89 2.63 17.67
C LEU A 659 28.54 3.81 16.93
N GLY A 660 27.99 5.02 17.13
CA GLY A 660 28.54 6.25 16.56
C GLY A 660 28.08 6.58 15.14
N GLU A 661 27.23 5.74 14.54
CA GLU A 661 26.59 5.99 13.24
C GLU A 661 25.08 6.23 13.43
N GLY A 662 24.44 6.87 12.45
CA GLY A 662 23.08 7.37 12.59
C GLY A 662 22.08 6.82 11.58
N VAL A 663 20.84 6.62 12.02
CA VAL A 663 19.68 6.46 11.12
C VAL A 663 18.97 7.80 11.02
N ARG A 664 18.98 8.41 9.83
CA ARG A 664 18.33 9.70 9.56
C ARG A 664 16.91 9.54 9.08
N LEU A 665 15.99 10.08 9.87
CA LEU A 665 14.62 10.34 9.47
C LEU A 665 14.57 11.68 8.74
N ALA A 666 14.74 11.64 7.41
CA ALA A 666 14.75 12.80 6.53
C ALA A 666 13.37 13.08 5.89
N GLY A 667 12.45 12.10 5.94
CA GLY A 667 11.10 12.24 5.41
C GLY A 667 10.13 13.00 6.33
N GLY A 668 9.06 13.51 5.72
CA GLY A 668 7.98 14.24 6.39
C GLY A 668 8.30 15.71 6.72
N SER A 669 7.42 16.31 7.50
CA SER A 669 7.49 17.69 7.97
C SER A 669 7.15 17.79 9.46
N GLN A 670 6.95 19.01 9.96
CA GLN A 670 6.50 19.28 11.34
C GLN A 670 4.97 19.42 11.45
N VAL A 671 4.26 19.22 10.34
CA VAL A 671 2.80 19.34 10.28
C VAL A 671 2.18 18.02 10.74
N ALA A 672 1.19 18.08 11.64
CA ALA A 672 0.48 16.89 12.11
C ALA A 672 -0.14 16.13 10.93
N GLY A 673 0.05 14.80 10.91
CA GLY A 673 -0.36 13.92 9.81
C GLY A 673 0.68 13.76 8.70
N ASP A 674 1.75 14.56 8.72
CA ASP A 674 2.88 14.49 7.80
C ASP A 674 4.21 14.29 8.55
N THR A 675 4.19 13.69 9.74
CA THR A 675 5.39 13.45 10.55
C THR A 675 5.89 12.00 10.45
N ASN A 676 7.10 11.74 10.94
CA ASN A 676 7.45 10.38 11.38
C ASN A 676 6.71 10.08 12.68
N GLU A 677 6.34 8.82 12.88
CA GLU A 677 5.45 8.44 13.98
C GLU A 677 5.98 7.23 14.75
N ILE A 678 5.72 7.20 16.06
CA ILE A 678 5.98 6.05 16.93
C ILE A 678 4.73 5.81 17.77
N THR A 679 4.10 4.66 17.63
CA THR A 679 2.85 4.28 18.32
C THR A 679 3.03 2.88 18.89
N GLY A 680 3.47 2.78 20.14
CA GLY A 680 3.82 1.51 20.77
C GLY A 680 5.10 0.86 20.23
N GLY A 681 5.77 1.47 19.26
CA GLY A 681 7.03 1.00 18.68
C GLY A 681 8.24 1.23 19.58
N VAL A 682 9.37 0.67 19.15
CA VAL A 682 10.66 0.78 19.87
C VAL A 682 11.80 1.12 18.91
N VAL A 683 12.66 2.05 19.32
CA VAL A 683 13.96 2.31 18.67
C VAL A 683 15.08 1.75 19.56
N ASN A 684 15.95 0.90 19.02
CA ASN A 684 17.01 0.22 19.76
C ASN A 684 18.39 0.46 19.15
N GLY A 685 19.40 0.19 19.98
CA GLY A 685 20.78 0.03 19.56
C GLY A 685 21.67 1.24 19.88
N PRO A 686 23.00 1.08 19.73
CA PRO A 686 23.99 2.05 20.18
C PRO A 686 24.19 3.25 19.24
N GLY A 687 23.68 3.21 18.01
CA GLY A 687 23.79 4.33 17.07
C GLY A 687 22.73 5.42 17.31
N ASN A 688 22.93 6.60 16.72
CA ASN A 688 22.03 7.74 16.90
C ASN A 688 20.73 7.58 16.10
N LEU A 689 19.59 7.93 16.71
CA LEU A 689 18.38 8.25 15.98
C LEU A 689 18.45 9.71 15.57
N VAL A 690 18.70 9.97 14.29
CA VAL A 690 18.84 11.32 13.76
C VAL A 690 17.50 11.78 13.19
N ILE A 691 17.00 12.93 13.63
CA ILE A 691 15.82 13.58 13.05
C ILE A 691 16.32 14.80 12.29
N GLU A 692 16.10 14.83 10.97
CA GLU A 692 16.62 15.92 10.15
C GLU A 692 15.88 17.23 10.38
N SER A 693 16.56 18.34 10.07
CA SER A 693 15.97 19.67 10.21
C SER A 693 14.72 19.79 9.35
N GLY A 694 13.61 20.25 9.95
CA GLY A 694 12.31 20.34 9.29
C GLY A 694 11.45 19.08 9.40
N ALA A 695 11.97 17.97 9.90
CA ALA A 695 11.20 16.76 10.21
C ALA A 695 10.75 16.72 11.68
N ALA A 696 9.87 15.77 11.98
CA ALA A 696 9.41 15.50 13.33
C ALA A 696 9.24 14.00 13.57
N LEU A 697 9.49 13.55 14.81
CA LEU A 697 9.04 12.27 15.35
C LEU A 697 8.00 12.52 16.44
N ARG A 698 6.80 11.97 16.27
CA ARG A 698 5.68 12.16 17.20
C ARG A 698 5.06 10.85 17.66
N GLY A 699 4.62 10.79 18.91
CA GLY A 699 3.83 9.66 19.43
C GLY A 699 4.28 9.14 20.80
N HIS A 700 4.13 7.83 21.03
CA HIS A 700 4.44 7.14 22.28
C HIS A 700 5.08 5.78 22.02
N GLY A 701 5.94 5.32 22.94
CA GLY A 701 6.78 4.14 22.73
C GLY A 701 8.07 4.23 23.53
N ALA A 702 9.14 3.59 23.05
CA ALA A 702 10.45 3.67 23.66
C ALA A 702 11.55 3.98 22.65
N ILE A 703 12.46 4.88 23.00
CA ILE A 703 13.66 5.22 22.25
C ILE A 703 14.86 4.92 23.14
N ASN A 704 15.48 3.77 22.90
CA ASN A 704 16.66 3.28 23.61
C ASN A 704 17.99 3.71 22.95
N ALA A 705 17.92 4.41 21.82
CA ALA A 705 19.04 5.02 21.11
C ALA A 705 19.20 6.50 21.51
N PRO A 706 20.41 7.07 21.46
CA PRO A 706 20.60 8.52 21.59
C PRO A 706 19.85 9.28 20.50
N VAL A 707 19.14 10.36 20.84
CA VAL A 707 18.40 11.18 19.87
C VAL A 707 19.22 12.41 19.46
N ASP A 708 19.36 12.62 18.16
CA ASP A 708 20.12 13.73 17.56
C ASP A 708 19.25 14.48 16.54
N GLY A 709 18.62 15.57 16.97
CA GLY A 709 17.68 16.35 16.17
C GLY A 709 18.31 17.64 15.64
N ASN A 710 18.72 17.65 14.39
CA ASN A 710 19.39 18.79 13.77
C ASN A 710 18.45 20.01 13.60
N GLY A 711 18.95 21.21 13.87
CA GLY A 711 18.30 22.47 13.47
C GLY A 711 16.91 22.66 14.07
N THR A 712 15.86 22.55 13.24
CA THR A 712 14.47 22.72 13.69
C THR A 712 13.76 21.41 14.08
N ALA A 713 14.43 20.25 14.02
CA ALA A 713 13.84 18.94 14.25
C ALA A 713 13.00 18.84 15.54
N GLN A 714 11.89 18.09 15.50
CA GLN A 714 10.98 17.96 16.64
C GLN A 714 10.88 16.54 17.19
N LEU A 715 10.92 16.41 18.51
CA LEU A 715 10.59 15.18 19.26
C LEU A 715 9.42 15.48 20.21
N ILE A 716 8.21 15.04 19.86
CA ILE A 716 6.98 15.40 20.59
C ILE A 716 6.23 14.14 21.03
N ALA A 717 6.03 13.99 22.34
CA ALA A 717 5.16 12.93 22.86
C ALA A 717 3.68 13.23 22.57
N THR A 718 2.96 12.29 21.97
CA THR A 718 1.53 12.38 21.70
C THR A 718 0.78 11.08 22.01
N GLY A 719 -0.44 11.18 22.57
CA GLY A 719 -1.36 10.05 22.73
C GLY A 719 -0.94 8.97 23.75
N GLY A 720 0.14 9.20 24.50
CA GLY A 720 0.66 8.25 25.50
C GLY A 720 2.04 8.64 26.00
N GLN A 721 2.74 7.68 26.63
CA GLN A 721 4.08 7.89 27.17
C GLN A 721 5.18 7.54 26.15
N LEU A 722 6.04 8.51 25.84
CA LEU A 722 7.28 8.33 25.10
C LEU A 722 8.45 8.23 26.08
N ASN A 723 9.10 7.07 26.15
CA ASN A 723 10.30 6.86 26.95
C ASN A 723 11.54 7.15 26.12
N VAL A 724 12.35 8.13 26.52
CA VAL A 724 13.65 8.41 25.91
C VAL A 724 14.73 7.92 26.86
N ASN A 725 15.24 6.72 26.60
CA ASN A 725 16.21 6.02 27.42
C ASN A 725 17.66 6.17 26.95
N GLY A 726 17.88 6.39 25.65
CA GLY A 726 19.22 6.64 25.11
C GLY A 726 19.74 8.06 25.32
N GLY A 727 18.90 8.96 25.83
CA GLY A 727 19.19 10.37 26.04
C GLY A 727 18.99 11.25 24.81
N ILE A 728 19.09 12.56 25.03
CA ILE A 728 18.93 13.60 24.00
C ILE A 728 20.30 14.24 23.82
N VAL A 729 20.86 14.10 22.62
CA VAL A 729 22.15 14.69 22.20
C VAL A 729 21.92 16.11 21.68
N ASP A 730 20.95 16.28 20.79
CA ASP A 730 20.49 17.57 20.26
C ASP A 730 19.01 17.46 19.86
N ALA A 731 18.28 18.59 19.82
CA ALA A 731 16.94 18.68 19.23
C ALA A 731 16.53 20.15 18.99
N GLY A 732 15.78 20.43 17.92
CA GLY A 732 15.15 21.73 17.75
C GLY A 732 14.06 21.99 18.80
N THR A 733 13.05 21.11 18.86
CA THR A 733 11.97 21.20 19.85
C THR A 733 11.74 19.85 20.51
N VAL A 734 11.65 19.84 21.83
CA VAL A 734 11.27 18.68 22.63
C VAL A 734 10.00 19.00 23.39
N GLY A 735 9.05 18.06 23.49
CA GLY A 735 7.80 18.43 24.14
C GLY A 735 6.71 17.39 24.22
N THR A 736 5.55 17.88 24.62
CA THR A 736 4.29 17.13 24.74
C THR A 736 3.19 17.88 24.02
N ASN A 737 2.26 17.15 23.39
CA ASN A 737 1.03 17.72 22.85
C ASN A 737 -0.15 16.82 23.22
N GLY A 738 -1.10 17.39 23.97
CA GLY A 738 -2.32 16.73 24.45
C GLY A 738 -2.25 16.26 25.91
N ALA A 739 -3.39 16.32 26.62
CA ALA A 739 -3.49 16.04 28.06
C ALA A 739 -2.96 14.67 28.54
N GLY A 740 -3.07 13.62 27.71
CA GLY A 740 -2.60 12.26 28.04
C GLY A 740 -1.14 11.98 27.68
N SER A 741 -0.44 12.96 27.10
CA SER A 741 0.90 12.77 26.56
C SER A 741 1.96 12.92 27.65
N VAL A 742 2.90 11.97 27.71
CA VAL A 742 3.99 11.97 28.71
C VAL A 742 5.32 11.83 27.98
N LEU A 743 6.20 12.81 28.14
CA LEU A 743 7.60 12.67 27.76
C LEU A 743 8.40 12.25 29.00
N ASN A 744 8.92 11.02 28.98
CA ASN A 744 9.74 10.48 30.06
C ASN A 744 11.19 10.33 29.60
N VAL A 745 12.07 11.26 29.98
CA VAL A 745 13.50 11.19 29.66
C VAL A 745 14.25 10.60 30.85
N THR A 746 14.79 9.40 30.71
CA THR A 746 15.33 8.66 31.86
C THR A 746 16.79 8.97 32.16
N THR A 747 17.50 9.64 31.26
CA THR A 747 18.87 10.15 31.48
C THR A 747 18.86 11.65 31.78
N PRO A 748 19.81 12.19 32.56
CA PRO A 748 19.96 13.63 32.72
C PRO A 748 20.16 14.32 31.37
N TRP A 749 19.56 15.49 31.19
CA TRP A 749 19.63 16.24 29.93
C TRP A 749 19.65 17.75 30.20
N ASN A 750 20.11 18.50 29.19
CA ASN A 750 20.27 19.93 29.28
C ASN A 750 19.53 20.63 28.13
N THR A 751 18.81 21.70 28.43
CA THR A 751 18.08 22.47 27.42
C THR A 751 19.00 23.31 26.53
N ASN A 752 20.30 23.44 26.80
CA ASN A 752 21.25 24.08 25.87
C ASN A 752 21.43 23.32 24.55
N ALA A 753 21.22 22.00 24.59
CA ALA A 753 21.19 21.12 23.43
C ALA A 753 19.77 21.05 22.83
N ILE A 754 18.87 21.96 23.24
CA ILE A 754 17.49 21.97 22.77
C ILE A 754 17.10 23.39 22.39
N GLY A 755 16.60 23.57 21.17
CA GLY A 755 16.11 24.87 20.72
C GLY A 755 14.97 25.40 21.59
N LEU A 756 13.99 24.55 21.94
CA LEU A 756 12.92 24.89 22.89
C LEU A 756 12.26 23.66 23.51
N VAL A 757 11.91 23.73 24.81
CA VAL A 757 11.02 22.73 25.43
C VAL A 757 9.58 23.27 25.48
N VAL A 758 8.65 22.59 24.81
CA VAL A 758 7.25 23.03 24.67
C VAL A 758 6.29 22.02 25.29
N LEU A 759 5.40 22.51 26.15
CA LEU A 759 4.26 21.74 26.65
C LEU A 759 2.96 22.34 26.11
N GLU A 760 2.28 21.62 25.23
CA GLU A 760 0.92 21.90 24.80
C GLU A 760 -0.03 20.93 25.52
N GLU A 761 -0.07 21.02 26.85
CA GLU A 761 -0.59 20.00 27.78
C GLU A 761 0.36 18.81 27.96
N GLY A 762 -0.03 17.83 28.79
CA GLY A 762 0.77 16.65 29.07
C GLY A 762 1.81 16.87 30.18
N THR A 763 2.74 15.92 30.29
CA THR A 763 3.72 15.85 31.38
C THR A 763 5.13 15.59 30.88
N VAL A 764 6.11 16.36 31.36
CA VAL A 764 7.54 16.05 31.25
C VAL A 764 8.01 15.46 32.58
N GLN A 765 8.64 14.28 32.54
CA GLN A 765 9.11 13.57 33.74
C GLN A 765 10.41 12.79 33.48
N GLY A 766 10.94 12.19 34.54
CA GLY A 766 12.13 11.34 34.50
C GLY A 766 13.30 11.97 35.26
N SER A 767 14.47 11.96 34.64
CA SER A 767 15.73 12.45 35.22
C SER A 767 15.77 13.98 35.37
N THR A 768 16.82 14.48 36.02
CA THR A 768 17.07 15.91 36.22
C THR A 768 17.27 16.64 34.89
N VAL A 769 16.65 17.81 34.77
CA VAL A 769 16.81 18.75 33.66
C VAL A 769 17.68 19.92 34.10
N THR A 770 18.79 20.15 33.41
CA THR A 770 19.54 21.40 33.54
C THR A 770 19.00 22.39 32.51
N ASN A 771 18.44 23.52 32.95
CA ASN A 771 17.78 24.47 32.07
C ASN A 771 18.71 25.63 31.66
N ASP A 772 19.68 25.38 30.77
CA ASP A 772 20.65 26.38 30.31
C ASP A 772 20.30 27.04 28.96
N GLY A 773 19.31 26.51 28.23
CA GLY A 773 18.91 26.97 26.89
C GLY A 773 17.75 27.97 26.90
N ASN A 774 16.84 27.86 25.92
CA ASN A 774 15.70 28.79 25.77
C ASN A 774 14.53 28.54 26.73
N GLY A 775 14.65 27.57 27.62
CA GLY A 775 13.68 27.34 28.68
C GLY A 775 12.52 26.41 28.32
N PHE A 776 11.63 26.28 29.30
CA PHE A 776 10.33 25.63 29.16
C PHE A 776 9.26 26.66 28.81
N ARG A 777 8.32 26.30 27.92
CA ARG A 777 7.17 27.13 27.56
C ARG A 777 5.86 26.35 27.46
N GLY A 778 4.75 26.99 27.83
CA GLY A 778 3.40 26.52 27.54
C GLY A 778 2.54 26.22 28.78
N ARG A 779 1.85 25.07 28.78
CA ARG A 779 0.93 24.58 29.83
C ARG A 779 1.06 23.06 29.99
N GLY A 780 0.87 22.53 31.19
CA GLY A 780 1.09 21.11 31.48
C GLY A 780 1.78 20.91 32.84
N ALA A 781 2.46 19.77 33.01
CA ALA A 781 3.20 19.47 34.24
C ALA A 781 4.67 19.13 33.94
N ILE A 782 5.57 19.61 34.78
CA ILE A 782 6.98 19.24 34.83
C ILE A 782 7.23 18.57 36.18
N LEU A 783 7.45 17.26 36.17
CA LEU A 783 7.68 16.44 37.38
C LEU A 783 9.16 16.09 37.59
N SER A 784 9.97 16.27 36.55
CA SER A 784 11.44 16.19 36.67
C SER A 784 11.97 17.29 37.57
N ARG A 785 13.05 16.98 38.30
CA ARG A 785 13.85 18.01 38.97
C ARG A 785 14.42 18.98 37.93
N VAL A 786 14.24 20.28 38.12
CA VAL A 786 14.76 21.34 37.25
C VAL A 786 15.84 22.14 38.00
N ILE A 787 16.98 22.36 37.34
CA ILE A 787 17.98 23.37 37.72
C ILE A 787 17.79 24.55 36.78
N ASN A 788 17.16 25.63 37.25
CA ASN A 788 16.70 26.73 36.39
C ASN A 788 17.76 27.82 36.19
N ASN A 789 18.72 27.62 35.30
CA ASN A 789 19.72 28.65 34.98
C ASN A 789 19.23 29.69 33.95
N SER A 790 18.11 29.42 33.27
CA SER A 790 17.52 30.25 32.20
C SER A 790 16.09 30.66 32.55
N ALA A 791 15.07 30.12 31.88
CA ALA A 791 13.68 30.55 32.08
C ALA A 791 12.66 29.39 32.08
N ILE A 792 11.63 29.53 32.92
CA ILE A 792 10.39 28.74 32.87
C ILE A 792 9.24 29.71 32.64
N ILE A 793 8.49 29.53 31.55
CA ILE A 793 7.54 30.53 31.07
C ILE A 793 6.16 29.91 30.80
N SER A 794 5.13 30.37 31.50
CA SER A 794 3.74 30.11 31.12
C SER A 794 3.29 31.12 30.06
N THR A 795 3.24 30.69 28.78
CA THR A 795 3.01 31.58 27.62
C THR A 795 1.58 31.59 27.10
N THR A 796 0.77 30.60 27.46
CA THR A 796 -0.60 30.41 26.95
C THR A 796 -1.60 30.33 28.11
N PRO A 797 -2.89 30.61 27.89
CA PRO A 797 -3.92 30.34 28.90
C PRO A 797 -3.85 28.91 29.44
N GLY A 798 -4.14 28.74 30.73
CA GLY A 798 -3.98 27.47 31.45
C GLY A 798 -2.86 27.52 32.49
N THR A 799 -2.52 26.36 33.06
CA THR A 799 -1.50 26.24 34.11
C THR A 799 -0.30 25.44 33.62
N LEU A 800 0.90 25.97 33.81
CA LEU A 800 2.14 25.22 33.79
C LEU A 800 2.54 24.95 35.24
N VAL A 801 2.50 23.68 35.64
CA VAL A 801 2.87 23.25 36.99
C VAL A 801 4.29 22.70 36.97
N VAL A 802 5.14 23.15 37.88
CA VAL A 802 6.44 22.54 38.16
C VAL A 802 6.34 21.91 39.56
N ASP A 803 6.35 20.59 39.64
CA ASP A 803 6.02 19.84 40.85
C ASP A 803 7.14 18.86 41.22
N ASN A 804 8.18 19.41 41.86
CA ASN A 804 9.29 18.64 42.39
C ASN A 804 10.00 19.43 43.51
N ASN A 805 9.94 18.94 44.74
CA ASN A 805 10.51 19.62 45.91
C ASN A 805 12.04 19.55 46.03
N THR A 806 12.73 19.18 44.95
CA THR A 806 14.21 19.22 44.85
C THR A 806 14.68 20.19 43.77
N ASN A 807 13.77 21.02 43.25
CA ASN A 807 14.07 22.03 42.25
C ASN A 807 15.06 23.07 42.79
N ASP A 808 15.85 23.58 41.86
CA ASP A 808 16.67 24.76 42.05
C ASP A 808 16.06 25.86 41.16
N TRP A 809 15.34 26.80 41.78
CA TRP A 809 14.39 27.70 41.11
C TRP A 809 15.06 28.88 40.40
N ASP A 810 16.25 29.30 40.84
CA ASP A 810 17.09 30.32 40.21
C ASP A 810 18.44 29.79 39.70
N GLY A 811 18.69 28.49 39.87
CA GLY A 811 19.83 27.80 39.27
C GLY A 811 21.14 28.06 40.01
N ALA A 812 22.19 27.34 39.63
CA ALA A 812 23.48 27.38 40.33
C ALA A 812 24.19 28.75 40.28
N ALA A 813 23.83 29.59 39.30
CA ALA A 813 24.32 30.97 39.17
C ALA A 813 23.37 32.01 39.80
N ASN A 814 22.22 31.57 40.32
CA ASN A 814 21.17 32.40 40.89
C ASN A 814 20.60 33.44 39.90
N THR A 815 20.41 33.07 38.64
CA THR A 815 19.96 33.95 37.54
C THR A 815 18.67 33.49 36.87
N GLY A 816 18.06 32.40 37.34
CA GLY A 816 16.87 31.82 36.75
C GLY A 816 15.68 32.78 36.73
N THR A 817 14.87 32.64 35.70
CA THR A 817 13.66 33.44 35.49
C THR A 817 12.42 32.58 35.60
N LEU A 818 11.42 33.07 36.33
CA LEU A 818 10.09 32.48 36.47
C LEU A 818 9.07 33.49 35.93
N ARG A 819 8.40 33.15 34.81
CA ARG A 819 7.55 34.11 34.10
C ARG A 819 6.16 33.56 33.76
N ALA A 820 5.14 34.40 33.91
CA ALA A 820 3.79 34.12 33.43
C ALA A 820 3.28 35.28 32.57
N THR A 821 2.88 35.01 31.32
CA THR A 821 2.39 36.05 30.38
C THR A 821 0.88 36.05 30.16
N GLN A 822 0.23 34.87 30.16
CA GLN A 822 -1.22 34.76 29.89
C GLN A 822 -1.90 33.68 30.74
N GLY A 823 -1.13 32.84 31.44
CA GLY A 823 -1.62 31.72 32.25
C GLY A 823 -1.09 31.78 33.68
N THR A 824 -1.15 30.64 34.38
CA THR A 824 -0.52 30.46 35.69
C THR A 824 0.76 29.64 35.55
N LEU A 825 1.89 30.17 36.03
CA LEU A 825 3.06 29.39 36.37
C LEU A 825 2.94 28.99 37.85
N GLU A 826 2.63 27.73 38.12
CA GLU A 826 2.49 27.20 39.47
C GLU A 826 3.77 26.44 39.85
N LEU A 827 4.43 26.92 40.88
CA LEU A 827 5.64 26.37 41.48
C LEU A 827 5.20 25.61 42.73
N ARG A 828 5.51 24.32 42.83
CA ARG A 828 5.20 23.51 44.00
C ARG A 828 6.46 23.05 44.70
N ASP A 829 6.55 23.41 45.97
CA ASP A 829 7.63 23.01 46.87
C ASP A 829 7.09 22.89 48.30
N ASN A 830 7.93 22.46 49.25
CA ASN A 830 7.57 22.28 50.65
C ASN A 830 8.55 22.94 51.64
N ALA A 831 9.56 23.65 51.15
CA ALA A 831 10.54 24.36 51.96
C ALA A 831 10.77 25.77 51.39
N ALA A 832 11.01 26.74 52.27
CA ALA A 832 11.38 28.09 51.85
C ALA A 832 12.64 28.05 50.97
N PHE A 833 12.67 28.90 49.95
CA PHE A 833 13.77 28.96 48.99
C PHE A 833 14.29 30.39 48.87
N LEU A 834 15.58 30.58 49.16
CA LEU A 834 16.30 31.82 48.94
C LEU A 834 16.45 32.07 47.44
N TYR A 835 15.70 33.03 46.93
CA TYR A 835 15.61 33.34 45.51
C TYR A 835 16.35 34.63 45.19
N ASN A 836 17.30 34.55 44.27
CA ASN A 836 18.11 35.65 43.76
C ASN A 836 17.89 35.93 42.26
N GLY A 837 17.03 35.13 41.61
CA GLY A 837 16.67 35.27 40.22
C GLY A 837 15.61 36.36 39.94
N THR A 838 14.92 36.22 38.80
CA THR A 838 13.89 37.17 38.35
C THR A 838 12.51 36.51 38.29
N VAL A 839 11.50 37.08 38.94
CA VAL A 839 10.08 36.75 38.74
C VAL A 839 9.42 37.82 37.87
N ILE A 840 8.68 37.40 36.85
CA ILE A 840 7.95 38.30 35.93
C ILE A 840 6.48 37.87 35.81
N ALA A 841 5.58 38.64 36.43
CA ALA A 841 4.14 38.50 36.27
C ALA A 841 3.62 39.54 35.26
N ASP A 842 3.45 39.13 34.01
CA ASP A 842 3.18 39.99 32.85
C ASP A 842 1.83 39.64 32.22
N GLY A 843 0.71 39.98 32.85
CA GLY A 843 -0.63 39.57 32.43
C GLY A 843 -1.05 38.17 32.94
N GLY A 844 -0.11 37.35 33.39
CA GLY A 844 -0.34 36.05 34.02
C GLY A 844 -0.11 36.04 35.53
N THR A 845 -0.24 34.85 36.14
CA THR A 845 0.02 34.61 37.56
C THR A 845 1.27 33.76 37.75
N VAL A 846 2.23 34.23 38.55
CA VAL A 846 3.28 33.37 39.12
C VAL A 846 2.83 32.97 40.53
N PHE A 847 2.75 31.67 40.80
CA PHE A 847 2.17 31.13 42.02
C PHE A 847 3.14 30.20 42.76
N ALA A 848 3.67 30.65 43.89
CA ALA A 848 4.39 29.81 44.85
C ALA A 848 3.39 29.06 45.74
N ASN A 849 3.25 27.75 45.54
CA ASN A 849 2.28 26.91 46.21
C ASN A 849 2.98 25.90 47.15
N GLY A 850 2.69 25.97 48.44
CA GLY A 850 3.27 25.06 49.43
C GLY A 850 4.59 25.53 50.06
N PHE A 851 5.15 26.66 49.60
CA PHE A 851 6.39 27.23 50.15
C PHE A 851 6.47 28.75 50.05
N GLU A 852 7.51 29.32 50.64
CA GLU A 852 7.92 30.72 50.52
C GLU A 852 9.06 30.87 49.50
N LEU A 853 8.86 31.76 48.54
CA LEU A 853 9.95 32.25 47.68
C LEU A 853 10.51 33.52 48.34
N GLU A 854 11.63 33.39 49.03
CA GLU A 854 12.27 34.45 49.80
C GLU A 854 13.15 35.28 48.89
N PHE A 855 12.75 36.53 48.59
CA PHE A 855 13.42 37.38 47.61
C PHE A 855 14.63 38.08 48.24
N ASP A 856 15.82 37.52 48.07
CA ASP A 856 17.09 38.06 48.61
C ASP A 856 17.49 39.38 47.87
N PRO A 857 18.41 40.24 48.37
CA PRO A 857 18.63 41.58 47.83
C PRO A 857 19.04 41.69 46.35
N ALA A 858 19.55 40.61 45.73
CA ALA A 858 19.86 40.62 44.30
C ALA A 858 18.66 40.26 43.41
N SER A 859 17.58 39.75 44.00
CA SER A 859 16.39 39.30 43.28
C SER A 859 15.61 40.44 42.63
N GLN A 860 14.80 40.07 41.64
CA GLN A 860 13.91 40.99 40.94
C GLN A 860 12.50 40.43 40.85
N LEU A 861 11.51 41.22 41.21
CA LEU A 861 10.09 40.92 41.04
C LEU A 861 9.44 42.01 40.17
N THR A 862 9.00 41.62 38.97
CA THR A 862 8.44 42.55 37.99
C THR A 862 6.97 42.25 37.72
N PHE A 863 6.16 43.30 37.70
CA PHE A 863 4.74 43.26 37.36
C PHE A 863 4.43 44.09 36.13
N SER A 864 3.55 43.57 35.28
CA SER A 864 2.94 44.25 34.14
C SER A 864 1.53 43.71 33.97
N SER A 865 0.55 44.29 34.66
CA SER A 865 -0.84 43.77 34.72
C SER A 865 -0.96 42.30 35.19
N GLY A 866 0.01 41.80 35.96
CA GLY A 866 0.09 40.41 36.40
C GLY A 866 -0.09 40.23 37.91
N VAL A 867 -0.06 38.97 38.34
CA VAL A 867 -0.25 38.57 39.74
C VAL A 867 0.92 37.74 40.25
N TYR A 868 1.43 38.08 41.42
CA TYR A 868 2.28 37.18 42.21
C TYR A 868 1.44 36.64 43.36
N ARG A 869 1.37 35.31 43.48
CA ARG A 869 0.57 34.63 44.50
C ARG A 869 1.47 33.72 45.33
N SER A 870 1.25 33.67 46.64
CA SER A 870 1.92 32.72 47.54
C SER A 870 0.98 32.19 48.62
N THR A 871 1.13 30.91 48.97
CA THR A 871 0.41 30.32 50.12
C THR A 871 1.12 30.55 51.46
N HIS A 872 2.35 31.06 51.45
CA HIS A 872 3.16 31.31 52.66
C HIS A 872 3.49 32.79 52.82
N ALA A 873 4.26 33.14 53.84
CA ALA A 873 4.87 34.47 53.92
C ALA A 873 5.77 34.73 52.69
N THR A 874 6.10 36.00 52.45
CA THR A 874 7.03 36.37 51.40
C THR A 874 7.81 37.60 51.84
N ASP A 875 9.08 37.39 52.12
CA ASP A 875 10.02 38.48 52.38
C ASP A 875 10.60 39.02 51.07
N ILE A 876 10.66 40.35 50.97
CA ILE A 876 11.10 41.13 49.80
C ILE A 876 12.32 41.96 50.20
N GLY A 877 13.51 41.42 49.99
CA GLY A 877 14.80 42.11 50.12
C GLY A 877 15.28 42.74 48.81
N GLY A 878 14.82 42.23 47.66
CA GLY A 878 15.27 42.65 46.33
C GLY A 878 14.56 43.87 45.73
N THR A 879 14.59 43.95 44.39
CA THR A 879 13.93 45.03 43.62
C THR A 879 12.54 44.61 43.16
N VAL A 880 11.53 45.43 43.42
CA VAL A 880 10.18 45.30 42.86
C VAL A 880 9.96 46.39 41.81
N THR A 881 9.56 46.01 40.59
CA THR A 881 9.20 46.96 39.53
C THR A 881 7.77 46.73 39.08
N VAL A 882 6.92 47.74 39.21
CA VAL A 882 5.52 47.69 38.77
C VAL A 882 5.34 48.61 37.58
N MET A 883 5.14 48.00 36.41
CA MET A 883 4.84 48.66 35.16
C MET A 883 3.33 48.94 35.04
N GLY A 884 2.93 49.70 34.02
CA GLY A 884 1.53 50.11 33.82
C GLY A 884 0.50 48.96 33.82
N GLY A 885 -0.71 49.27 34.28
CA GLY A 885 -1.84 48.34 34.42
C GLY A 885 -2.03 47.80 35.85
N ALA A 886 -3.14 47.10 36.09
CA ALA A 886 -3.55 46.68 37.44
C ALA A 886 -2.79 45.42 37.88
N SER A 887 -1.74 45.59 38.67
CA SER A 887 -0.92 44.47 39.20
C SER A 887 -1.36 44.10 40.62
N ARG A 888 -1.22 42.83 41.01
CA ARG A 888 -1.67 42.34 42.32
C ARG A 888 -0.65 41.44 42.99
N MET A 889 -0.53 41.59 44.30
CA MET A 889 0.16 40.64 45.18
C MET A 889 -0.89 39.94 46.05
N GLU A 890 -0.87 38.61 46.05
CA GLU A 890 -1.85 37.75 46.71
C GLU A 890 -1.16 36.73 47.63
N VAL A 891 -0.85 37.15 48.84
CA VAL A 891 -0.05 36.34 49.77
C VAL A 891 -0.87 35.99 51.00
N ALA A 892 -1.02 34.69 51.26
CA ALA A 892 -1.79 34.21 52.42
C ALA A 892 -1.07 34.48 53.76
N GLY A 893 0.25 34.65 53.75
CA GLY A 893 1.06 35.05 54.89
C GLY A 893 1.30 36.57 54.97
N THR A 894 2.31 36.95 55.75
CA THR A 894 2.79 38.34 55.79
C THR A 894 3.75 38.58 54.63
N VAL A 895 3.56 39.68 53.91
CA VAL A 895 4.55 40.23 52.99
C VAL A 895 5.39 41.24 53.73
N VAL A 896 6.71 41.10 53.71
CA VAL A 896 7.63 42.05 54.35
C VAL A 896 8.48 42.73 53.29
N PHE A 897 8.34 44.04 53.12
CA PHE A 897 9.32 44.83 52.38
C PHE A 897 10.46 45.18 53.33
N GLU A 898 11.61 44.54 53.11
CA GLU A 898 12.73 44.57 54.05
C GLU A 898 13.56 45.85 53.93
N THR A 899 14.32 46.17 54.99
CA THR A 899 15.33 47.24 54.94
C THR A 899 16.29 47.02 53.77
N GLY A 900 16.40 48.00 52.87
CA GLY A 900 17.28 47.96 51.69
C GLY A 900 16.60 47.50 50.40
N SER A 901 15.39 46.94 50.46
CA SER A 901 14.56 46.67 49.29
C SER A 901 14.17 47.94 48.54
N ASN A 902 13.95 47.81 47.23
CA ASN A 902 13.61 48.94 46.38
C ASN A 902 12.39 48.64 45.49
N THR A 903 11.31 49.38 45.70
CA THR A 903 10.07 49.25 44.94
C THR A 903 9.85 50.48 44.08
N THR A 904 9.72 50.28 42.76
CA THR A 904 9.39 51.35 41.80
C THR A 904 8.00 51.11 41.23
N LEU A 905 7.08 52.05 41.46
CA LEU A 905 5.68 52.02 41.05
C LEU A 905 5.46 52.99 39.89
N THR A 906 5.40 52.51 38.65
CA THR A 906 4.93 53.30 37.49
C THR A 906 3.49 52.96 37.10
N GLY A 907 3.00 51.80 37.54
CA GLY A 907 1.58 51.45 37.61
C GLY A 907 1.19 51.06 39.04
N ASP A 908 -0.08 50.71 39.23
CA ASP A 908 -0.65 50.47 40.55
C ASP A 908 -0.39 49.03 41.02
N LEU A 909 0.01 48.90 42.28
CA LEU A 909 0.17 47.63 42.97
C LEU A 909 -0.91 47.47 44.02
N ARG A 910 -1.80 46.49 43.82
CA ARG A 910 -2.79 46.09 44.81
C ARG A 910 -2.22 45.03 45.74
N LEU A 911 -2.18 45.36 47.02
CA LEU A 911 -1.80 44.47 48.11
C LEU A 911 -3.06 43.77 48.62
N ALA A 912 -3.23 42.53 48.21
CA ALA A 912 -4.29 41.66 48.68
C ALA A 912 -3.74 40.52 49.53
N ASN A 913 -2.93 40.91 50.49
CA ASN A 913 -2.19 40.03 51.36
C ASN A 913 -2.93 39.93 52.71
N ALA A 914 -2.75 38.81 53.43
CA ALA A 914 -3.26 38.72 54.80
C ALA A 914 -2.68 39.84 55.68
N ALA A 915 -1.38 40.11 55.53
CA ALA A 915 -0.73 41.30 56.07
C ALA A 915 0.42 41.74 55.15
N THR A 916 0.68 43.04 55.10
CA THR A 916 1.88 43.63 54.50
C THR A 916 2.56 44.49 55.56
N ARG A 917 3.89 44.38 55.69
CA ARG A 917 4.71 45.19 56.59
C ARG A 917 5.81 45.87 55.79
N ILE A 918 5.94 47.19 55.95
CA ILE A 918 7.00 47.98 55.35
C ILE A 918 8.00 48.35 56.43
N GLN A 919 9.21 47.80 56.35
CA GLN A 919 10.28 48.08 57.32
C GLN A 919 10.91 49.46 57.08
N SER A 920 11.51 50.02 58.13
CA SER A 920 12.34 51.21 58.01
C SER A 920 13.51 50.95 57.06
N GLY A 921 13.70 51.83 56.07
CA GLY A 921 14.74 51.69 55.05
C GLY A 921 14.37 50.85 53.82
N ALA A 922 13.15 50.31 53.73
CA ALA A 922 12.56 49.94 52.44
C ALA A 922 12.26 51.21 51.63
N VAL A 923 12.58 51.22 50.34
CA VAL A 923 12.42 52.40 49.48
C VAL A 923 11.28 52.18 48.51
N PHE A 924 10.35 53.14 48.44
CA PHE A 924 9.32 53.20 47.40
C PHE A 924 9.47 54.49 46.60
N SER A 925 9.26 54.42 45.28
CA SER A 925 9.30 55.58 44.38
C SER A 925 8.38 55.39 43.17
N GLY A 926 8.05 56.49 42.49
CA GLY A 926 7.35 56.46 41.19
C GLY A 926 5.99 57.17 41.21
N THR A 927 5.24 57.06 40.12
CA THR A 927 3.97 57.77 39.91
C THR A 927 2.71 56.90 40.09
N GLY A 928 2.87 55.59 40.29
CA GLY A 928 1.76 54.66 40.54
C GLY A 928 1.37 54.59 42.01
N GLU A 929 0.25 53.93 42.29
CA GLU A 929 -0.29 53.80 43.65
C GLU A 929 0.08 52.47 44.33
N LEU A 930 0.32 52.51 45.63
CA LEU A 930 0.32 51.35 46.51
C LEU A 930 -1.05 51.23 47.19
N ILE A 931 -1.82 50.21 46.82
CA ILE A 931 -3.22 50.09 47.23
C ILE A 931 -3.35 48.94 48.24
N ASN A 932 -3.70 49.24 49.49
CA ASN A 932 -4.11 48.22 50.46
C ASN A 932 -5.57 47.84 50.23
N ASP A 933 -5.82 46.65 49.66
CA ASP A 933 -7.18 46.21 49.31
C ASP A 933 -8.05 46.01 50.57
N SER A 934 -9.37 46.06 50.40
CA SER A 934 -10.30 45.80 51.51
C SER A 934 -10.10 44.39 52.08
N GLY A 935 -10.11 44.29 53.41
CA GLY A 935 -9.79 43.05 54.14
C GLY A 935 -8.30 42.74 54.31
N SER A 936 -7.40 43.55 53.72
CA SER A 936 -5.94 43.42 53.90
C SER A 936 -5.43 44.36 54.99
N SER A 937 -4.30 44.00 55.61
CA SER A 937 -3.61 44.81 56.62
C SER A 937 -2.30 45.38 56.07
N LEU A 938 -2.05 46.68 56.26
CA LEU A 938 -0.81 47.36 55.92
C LEU A 938 -0.19 48.01 57.16
N GLY A 939 0.95 47.49 57.60
CA GLY A 939 1.73 48.01 58.72
C GLY A 939 2.96 48.79 58.24
N PHE A 940 3.21 49.94 58.83
CA PHE A 940 4.44 50.71 58.65
C PHE A 940 5.29 50.63 59.92
N ASP A 941 6.56 50.24 59.80
CA ASP A 941 7.50 50.37 60.92
C ASP A 941 7.83 51.85 61.18
N ASP A 942 8.32 52.16 62.39
CA ASP A 942 8.76 53.52 62.71
C ASP A 942 9.89 53.97 61.77
N GLY A 943 9.68 55.11 61.11
CA GLY A 943 10.58 55.66 60.11
C GLY A 943 10.45 55.03 58.73
N ALA A 944 9.37 54.30 58.43
CA ALA A 944 9.07 53.86 57.07
C ALA A 944 8.89 55.07 56.12
N LEU A 945 9.45 54.95 54.91
CA LEU A 945 9.40 55.99 53.88
C LEU A 945 8.79 55.41 52.59
N VAL A 946 7.63 55.93 52.19
CA VAL A 946 6.93 55.48 50.99
C VAL A 946 6.81 56.65 50.00
N GLY A 947 7.80 56.81 49.12
CA GLY A 947 7.83 57.89 48.11
C GLY A 947 6.86 57.70 46.93
N ALA A 948 5.67 57.16 47.19
CA ALA A 948 4.58 56.96 46.24
C ALA A 948 3.24 57.16 46.96
N GLN A 949 2.15 57.33 46.21
CA GLN A 949 0.80 57.44 46.78
C GLN A 949 0.39 56.13 47.45
N VAL A 950 -0.18 56.22 48.65
CA VAL A 950 -0.77 55.10 49.39
C VAL A 950 -2.29 55.26 49.44
N THR A 951 -3.01 54.26 48.92
CA THR A 951 -4.47 54.19 49.00
C THR A 951 -4.88 53.07 49.96
N ASN A 952 -5.43 53.42 51.12
CA ASN A 952 -5.91 52.48 52.11
C ASN A 952 -7.41 52.18 51.97
N GLN A 953 -7.76 50.93 51.67
CA GLN A 953 -9.15 50.44 51.62
C GLN A 953 -9.43 49.37 52.69
N GLY A 954 -8.37 48.85 53.33
CA GLY A 954 -8.41 47.88 54.42
C GLY A 954 -7.99 48.50 55.75
N PHE A 955 -7.19 47.77 56.53
CA PHE A 955 -6.65 48.23 57.81
C PHE A 955 -5.21 48.71 57.63
N ALA A 956 -4.90 49.93 58.06
CA ALA A 956 -3.53 50.45 58.09
C ALA A 956 -3.13 50.84 59.52
N ALA A 957 -1.88 50.56 59.91
CA ALA A 957 -1.35 50.93 61.22
C ALA A 957 0.10 51.40 61.12
N ILE A 958 0.48 52.33 62.00
CA ILE A 958 1.85 52.84 62.13
C ILE A 958 2.42 52.28 63.43
N ALA A 959 3.65 51.74 63.38
CA ALA A 959 4.42 51.25 64.51
C ALA A 959 3.62 50.46 65.58
N ALA A 960 2.71 49.57 65.14
CA ALA A 960 1.66 48.96 65.95
C ALA A 960 2.08 48.60 67.39
N GLY A 961 1.49 49.30 68.37
CA GLY A 961 1.73 49.16 69.81
C GLY A 961 2.79 50.10 70.38
N ALA A 962 3.37 50.99 69.58
CA ALA A 962 4.36 51.99 69.98
C ALA A 962 4.15 53.30 69.19
N ALA A 963 4.72 54.40 69.67
CA ALA A 963 4.70 55.64 68.90
C ALA A 963 5.68 55.54 67.72
N GLY A 964 5.23 55.90 66.52
CA GLY A 964 6.08 55.94 65.34
C GLY A 964 5.71 56.97 64.30
N ARG A 965 6.45 56.98 63.20
CA ARG A 965 6.21 57.90 62.08
C ARG A 965 6.32 57.18 60.75
N VAL A 966 5.40 57.50 59.84
CA VAL A 966 5.52 57.19 58.41
C VAL A 966 5.57 58.48 57.61
N ASP A 967 6.48 58.54 56.64
CA ASP A 967 6.55 59.58 55.62
C ASP A 967 6.12 58.98 54.28
N LEU A 968 5.17 59.61 53.60
CA LEU A 968 4.62 59.14 52.33
C LEU A 968 4.36 60.29 51.35
N ASP A 969 4.08 59.99 50.07
CA ASP A 969 3.76 61.04 49.10
C ASP A 969 2.35 61.60 49.30
N ASP A 970 1.33 60.92 48.77
CA ASP A 970 -0.08 61.17 49.03
C ASP A 970 -0.67 60.04 49.87
N TYR A 971 -1.61 60.36 50.77
CA TYR A 971 -2.40 59.36 51.50
C TYR A 971 -3.88 59.49 51.15
N LEU A 972 -4.48 58.42 50.64
CA LEU A 972 -5.91 58.33 50.36
C LEU A 972 -6.51 57.22 51.23
N GLN A 973 -7.61 57.51 51.91
CA GLN A 973 -8.39 56.50 52.63
C GLN A 973 -9.80 56.41 52.08
N SER A 974 -10.23 55.19 51.75
CA SER A 974 -11.60 54.95 51.28
C SER A 974 -12.60 54.94 52.44
N ALA A 975 -13.91 54.91 52.10
CA ALA A 975 -14.98 54.79 53.10
C ALA A 975 -14.94 53.48 53.91
N SER A 976 -14.26 52.44 53.42
CA SER A 976 -14.07 51.17 54.13
C SER A 976 -12.72 51.08 54.85
N GLY A 977 -11.83 52.04 54.64
CA GLY A 977 -10.50 52.05 55.22
C GLY A 977 -10.54 52.38 56.71
N VAL A 978 -9.66 51.74 57.46
CA VAL A 978 -9.37 52.04 58.88
C VAL A 978 -7.91 52.45 58.97
N LEU A 979 -7.64 53.60 59.59
CA LEU A 979 -6.29 54.01 59.97
C LEU A 979 -6.19 53.95 61.49
N GLN A 980 -5.33 53.06 62.01
CA GLN A 980 -5.01 52.98 63.41
C GLN A 980 -3.79 53.85 63.72
N MET A 981 -3.90 54.67 64.76
CA MET A 981 -2.81 55.50 65.28
C MET A 981 -2.76 55.44 66.81
N ASP A 982 -1.58 55.22 67.34
CA ASP A 982 -1.31 55.06 68.77
C ASP A 982 -0.92 56.41 69.41
N ILE A 983 -1.48 56.71 70.58
CA ILE A 983 -1.16 57.88 71.42
C ILE A 983 -0.74 57.38 72.79
N ASN A 984 0.57 57.41 73.04
CA ASN A 984 1.20 57.00 74.30
C ASN A 984 1.61 58.20 75.16
N GLY A 985 1.38 59.42 74.68
CA GLY A 985 1.65 60.71 75.33
C GLY A 985 1.35 61.87 74.37
N ASP A 986 1.43 63.11 74.85
CA ASP A 986 1.15 64.33 74.08
C ASP A 986 2.43 65.07 73.62
N ALA A 987 3.62 64.57 73.99
CA ALA A 987 4.89 65.10 73.47
C ALA A 987 5.27 64.46 72.12
N LEU A 988 6.01 65.21 71.29
CA LEU A 988 6.55 64.71 70.01
C LEU A 988 7.32 63.40 70.23
N GLY A 989 6.99 62.37 69.45
CA GLY A 989 7.58 61.03 69.54
C GLY A 989 6.91 60.11 70.56
N GLN A 990 5.82 60.54 71.20
CA GLN A 990 4.98 59.70 72.06
C GLN A 990 3.64 59.33 71.41
N PHE A 991 3.43 59.69 70.15
CA PHE A 991 2.24 59.36 69.38
C PHE A 991 2.61 59.13 67.92
N ASP A 992 1.73 58.43 67.21
CA ASP A 992 1.89 58.13 65.80
C ASP A 992 1.73 59.35 64.91
N ARG A 993 2.52 59.38 63.83
CA ARG A 993 2.50 60.47 62.87
C ARG A 993 2.48 59.95 61.44
N LEU A 994 1.48 60.37 60.69
CA LEU A 994 1.43 60.23 59.24
C LEU A 994 1.79 61.57 58.60
N VAL A 995 2.83 61.60 57.78
CA VAL A 995 3.27 62.81 57.08
C VAL A 995 3.20 62.56 55.58
N ALA A 996 2.27 63.24 54.91
CA ALA A 996 2.14 63.27 53.46
C ALA A 996 2.87 64.50 52.87
N SER A 997 3.78 64.31 51.91
CA SER A 997 4.39 65.42 51.17
C SER A 997 3.42 66.09 50.19
N GLY A 998 2.42 65.36 49.71
CA GLY A 998 1.29 65.87 48.96
C GLY A 998 0.04 65.96 49.83
N ILE A 999 -1.09 65.46 49.31
CA ILE A 999 -2.40 65.52 49.98
C ILE A 999 -2.60 64.35 50.96
N ALA A 1000 -3.42 64.59 51.97
CA ALA A 1000 -4.06 63.53 52.74
C ALA A 1000 -5.58 63.61 52.54
N GLN A 1001 -6.14 62.72 51.73
CA GLN A 1001 -7.58 62.54 51.60
C GLN A 1001 -8.04 61.47 52.60
N VAL A 1002 -8.83 61.88 53.59
CA VAL A 1002 -9.31 61.02 54.67
C VAL A 1002 -10.79 60.67 54.51
N GLY A 1003 -11.16 59.50 55.01
CA GLY A 1003 -12.49 58.90 54.94
C GLY A 1003 -12.52 57.64 55.80
N GLY A 1004 -13.69 57.01 55.98
CA GLY A 1004 -13.80 55.80 56.81
C GLY A 1004 -13.48 56.06 58.28
N GLU A 1005 -12.79 55.13 58.94
CA GLU A 1005 -12.53 55.17 60.39
C GLU A 1005 -11.10 55.65 60.71
N LEU A 1006 -10.97 56.59 61.64
CA LEU A 1006 -9.74 56.83 62.40
C LEU A 1006 -9.85 56.13 63.76
N ARG A 1007 -9.02 55.11 63.98
CA ARG A 1007 -8.97 54.37 65.24
C ARG A 1007 -7.80 54.84 66.09
N VAL A 1008 -8.10 55.45 67.22
CA VAL A 1008 -7.08 55.96 68.14
C VAL A 1008 -6.89 54.96 69.28
N MET A 1009 -5.66 54.49 69.48
CA MET A 1009 -5.32 53.63 70.61
C MET A 1009 -4.58 54.44 71.67
N THR A 1010 -4.97 54.33 72.94
CA THR A 1010 -4.20 54.90 74.05
C THR A 1010 -3.43 53.79 74.76
N GLY A 1011 -2.12 53.68 74.56
CA GLY A 1011 -1.28 52.61 75.13
C GLY A 1011 -1.01 52.78 76.63
N GLY A 1012 -2.07 52.97 77.42
CA GLY A 1012 -2.01 53.31 78.84
C GLY A 1012 -1.88 54.81 79.13
N PHE A 1013 -1.84 55.66 78.09
CA PHE A 1013 -1.93 57.10 78.24
C PHE A 1013 -3.34 57.49 78.73
N GLY A 1014 -3.43 58.23 79.83
CA GLY A 1014 -4.68 58.79 80.33
C GLY A 1014 -4.81 60.25 79.90
N PRO A 1015 -5.36 60.55 78.71
CA PRO A 1015 -5.50 61.93 78.25
C PRO A 1015 -6.46 62.70 79.17
N THR A 1016 -6.16 63.96 79.43
CA THR A 1016 -7.09 64.89 80.12
C THR A 1016 -7.92 65.66 79.09
N LEU A 1017 -9.09 66.16 79.50
CA LEU A 1017 -9.94 66.98 78.61
C LEU A 1017 -9.12 68.13 77.98
N GLY A 1018 -9.27 68.31 76.66
CA GLY A 1018 -8.52 69.29 75.88
C GLY A 1018 -7.12 68.84 75.42
N THR A 1019 -6.70 67.60 75.71
CA THR A 1019 -5.45 67.06 75.15
C THR A 1019 -5.52 67.07 73.63
N THR A 1020 -4.61 67.76 72.95
CA THR A 1020 -4.58 67.88 71.49
C THR A 1020 -3.30 67.26 70.92
N VAL A 1021 -3.44 66.37 69.94
CA VAL A 1021 -2.33 65.69 69.27
C VAL A 1021 -2.49 65.82 67.75
N GLN A 1022 -1.41 66.18 67.04
CA GLN A 1022 -1.40 66.26 65.58
C GLN A 1022 -0.96 64.92 64.99
N LEU A 1023 -1.92 64.14 64.50
CA LEU A 1023 -1.68 62.81 63.96
C LEU A 1023 -1.27 62.85 62.48
N ILE A 1024 -1.95 63.67 61.67
CA ILE A 1024 -1.71 63.75 60.23
C ILE A 1024 -1.19 65.12 59.85
N THR A 1025 -0.13 65.18 59.05
CA THR A 1025 0.33 66.39 58.37
C THR A 1025 0.37 66.15 56.87
N ALA A 1026 -0.15 67.09 56.07
CA ALA A 1026 -0.19 66.99 54.61
C ALA A 1026 0.15 68.33 53.97
N ALA A 1027 1.30 68.43 53.32
CA ALA A 1027 1.78 69.70 52.77
C ALA A 1027 0.95 70.19 51.56
N GLY A 1028 0.39 69.27 50.78
CA GLY A 1028 -0.57 69.53 49.70
C GLY A 1028 -2.00 69.80 50.18
N GLY A 1029 -2.30 69.53 51.45
CA GLY A 1029 -3.56 69.82 52.12
C GLY A 1029 -4.34 68.57 52.55
N VAL A 1030 -5.28 68.76 53.49
CA VAL A 1030 -6.19 67.71 53.94
C VAL A 1030 -7.53 67.83 53.21
N LEU A 1031 -8.02 66.72 52.66
CA LEU A 1031 -9.30 66.63 51.97
C LEU A 1031 -10.21 65.59 52.65
N GLY A 1032 -11.52 65.84 52.66
CA GLY A 1032 -12.49 64.93 53.30
C GLY A 1032 -12.48 64.98 54.82
N THR A 1033 -13.26 64.09 55.43
CA THR A 1033 -13.35 63.88 56.88
C THR A 1033 -13.48 62.39 57.15
N PHE A 1034 -12.93 61.91 58.26
CA PHE A 1034 -13.29 60.58 58.77
C PHE A 1034 -14.80 60.53 59.04
N ALA A 1035 -15.40 59.39 58.69
CA ALA A 1035 -16.80 59.11 59.00
C ALA A 1035 -16.96 58.80 60.50
N ASP A 1036 -15.98 58.09 61.06
CA ASP A 1036 -15.94 57.69 62.46
C ASP A 1036 -14.55 57.96 63.06
N VAL A 1037 -14.51 58.49 64.28
CA VAL A 1037 -13.30 58.61 65.08
C VAL A 1037 -13.53 57.80 66.35
N VAL A 1038 -12.82 56.68 66.48
CA VAL A 1038 -13.12 55.65 67.49
C VAL A 1038 -11.98 55.55 68.49
N ASP A 1039 -12.33 55.47 69.78
CA ASP A 1039 -11.40 54.99 70.81
C ASP A 1039 -11.24 53.47 70.69
N GLY A 1040 -10.19 53.05 69.98
CA GLY A 1040 -9.86 51.63 69.81
C GLY A 1040 -9.38 50.97 71.10
N SER A 1041 -9.00 51.76 72.12
CA SER A 1041 -8.55 51.24 73.42
C SER A 1041 -9.69 51.03 74.42
N GLY A 1042 -10.84 51.69 74.24
CA GLY A 1042 -12.00 51.62 75.13
C GLY A 1042 -11.74 52.16 76.54
N ASN A 1043 -10.72 53.02 76.71
CA ASN A 1043 -10.16 53.43 78.00
C ASN A 1043 -10.23 54.95 78.24
N LEU A 1044 -10.93 55.71 77.39
CA LEU A 1044 -11.11 57.14 77.62
C LEU A 1044 -11.85 57.43 78.94
N PRO A 1045 -11.56 58.56 79.62
CA PRO A 1045 -12.34 59.03 80.75
C PRO A 1045 -13.84 59.07 80.43
N ALA A 1046 -14.69 58.66 81.38
CA ALA A 1046 -16.13 58.63 81.17
C ALA A 1046 -16.67 60.01 80.76
N GLY A 1047 -17.50 60.04 79.71
CA GLY A 1047 -18.06 61.28 79.16
C GLY A 1047 -17.10 62.06 78.26
N THR A 1048 -16.03 61.43 77.76
CA THR A 1048 -15.12 62.01 76.77
C THR A 1048 -15.03 61.16 75.49
N GLN A 1049 -14.70 61.79 74.37
CA GLN A 1049 -14.44 61.14 73.09
C GLN A 1049 -13.29 61.83 72.36
N TRP A 1050 -12.71 61.16 71.37
CA TRP A 1050 -11.81 61.81 70.43
C TRP A 1050 -12.61 62.57 69.37
N GLU A 1051 -12.34 63.86 69.20
CA GLU A 1051 -12.84 64.66 68.09
C GLU A 1051 -11.69 64.99 67.14
N ALA A 1052 -11.89 64.81 65.83
CA ALA A 1052 -10.91 65.19 64.82
C ALA A 1052 -11.10 66.66 64.40
N ILE A 1053 -10.06 67.46 64.56
CA ILE A 1053 -9.98 68.84 64.06
C ILE A 1053 -9.22 68.85 62.74
N TYR A 1054 -9.94 69.23 61.67
CA TYR A 1054 -9.40 69.32 60.31
C TYR A 1054 -8.90 70.73 60.03
N ASN A 1055 -7.58 70.89 59.94
CA ASN A 1055 -6.94 72.12 59.49
C ASN A 1055 -6.55 71.99 58.01
N ALA A 1056 -6.21 73.12 57.37
CA ALA A 1056 -5.83 73.14 55.95
C ALA A 1056 -4.73 72.12 55.58
N ASN A 1057 -3.77 71.88 56.48
CA ASN A 1057 -2.61 71.01 56.26
C ASN A 1057 -2.38 69.96 57.36
N SER A 1058 -3.33 69.76 58.29
CA SER A 1058 -3.16 68.77 59.33
C SER A 1058 -4.47 68.30 59.96
N VAL A 1059 -4.52 67.03 60.35
CA VAL A 1059 -5.59 66.49 61.21
C VAL A 1059 -5.04 66.35 62.62
N GLN A 1060 -5.71 66.98 63.57
CA GLN A 1060 -5.46 66.81 64.99
C GLN A 1060 -6.60 66.02 65.60
N VAL A 1061 -6.34 65.30 66.68
CA VAL A 1061 -7.40 64.81 67.57
C VAL A 1061 -7.33 65.57 68.87
N VAL A 1062 -8.49 65.98 69.39
CA VAL A 1062 -8.64 66.57 70.71
C VAL A 1062 -9.51 65.65 71.55
N LEU A 1063 -9.16 65.45 72.82
CA LEU A 1063 -10.07 64.84 73.76
C LEU A 1063 -11.14 65.87 74.14
N ASP A 1064 -12.38 65.67 73.73
CA ASP A 1064 -13.50 66.56 74.06
C ASP A 1064 -14.58 65.85 74.89
N LEU A 1065 -15.52 66.62 75.43
CA LEU A 1065 -16.70 66.11 76.12
C LEU A 1065 -17.71 65.57 75.12
N VAL A 1066 -18.29 64.41 75.43
CA VAL A 1066 -19.49 63.93 74.76
C VAL A 1066 -20.69 64.12 75.68
N LEU A 1067 -21.70 64.86 75.23
CA LEU A 1067 -22.92 65.08 76.00
C LEU A 1067 -23.95 63.98 75.68
N PRO A 1068 -24.45 63.24 76.70
CA PRO A 1068 -25.51 62.28 76.47
C PRO A 1068 -26.76 62.96 75.88
N GLY A 1069 -27.22 62.51 74.71
CA GLY A 1069 -28.39 63.04 74.02
C GLY A 1069 -28.11 64.15 72.98
N ASP A 1070 -26.85 64.54 72.81
CA ASP A 1070 -26.38 65.46 71.75
C ASP A 1070 -26.21 64.66 70.44
N PHE A 1071 -27.35 64.31 69.84
CA PHE A 1071 -27.44 63.42 68.69
C PHE A 1071 -26.95 64.03 67.38
N ASN A 1072 -26.76 65.35 67.30
CA ASN A 1072 -26.11 66.00 66.17
C ASN A 1072 -24.65 66.39 66.46
N ASN A 1073 -24.17 66.21 67.70
CA ASN A 1073 -22.83 66.51 68.20
C ASN A 1073 -22.42 67.98 67.99
N ASP A 1074 -23.35 68.91 68.20
CA ASP A 1074 -23.09 70.36 68.08
C ASP A 1074 -22.68 71.02 69.41
N GLY A 1075 -22.56 70.21 70.47
CA GLY A 1075 -22.14 70.63 71.80
C GLY A 1075 -23.31 71.12 72.67
N SER A 1076 -24.55 70.99 72.21
CA SER A 1076 -25.76 71.33 72.97
C SER A 1076 -26.85 70.30 72.75
N VAL A 1077 -27.47 69.80 73.83
CA VAL A 1077 -28.64 68.93 73.71
C VAL A 1077 -29.90 69.79 73.56
N ASP A 1078 -30.40 69.96 72.35
CA ASP A 1078 -31.55 70.82 72.06
C ASP A 1078 -32.61 70.19 71.12
N ALA A 1079 -33.49 71.00 70.56
CA ALA A 1079 -34.58 70.50 69.71
C ALA A 1079 -34.09 69.93 68.37
N ALA A 1080 -32.90 70.29 67.91
CA ALA A 1080 -32.26 69.73 66.73
C ALA A 1080 -31.90 68.25 66.95
N ASP A 1081 -31.39 67.88 68.12
CA ASP A 1081 -31.10 66.48 68.46
C ASP A 1081 -32.32 65.59 68.47
N TYR A 1082 -33.46 66.14 68.93
CA TYR A 1082 -34.73 65.42 68.85
C TYR A 1082 -35.08 65.05 67.42
N THR A 1083 -34.78 65.92 66.46
CA THR A 1083 -35.05 65.64 65.05
C THR A 1083 -34.13 64.54 64.53
N VAL A 1084 -32.85 64.52 64.93
CA VAL A 1084 -31.93 63.42 64.60
C VAL A 1084 -32.39 62.10 65.19
N TYR A 1085 -32.78 62.08 66.48
CA TYR A 1085 -33.38 60.92 67.13
C TYR A 1085 -34.63 60.42 66.39
N ARG A 1086 -35.59 61.32 66.15
CA ARG A 1086 -36.87 60.98 65.55
C ARG A 1086 -36.69 60.43 64.14
N ASP A 1087 -35.83 61.05 63.35
CA ASP A 1087 -35.61 60.67 61.95
C ASP A 1087 -34.89 59.32 61.84
N ASN A 1088 -34.20 58.90 62.90
CA ASN A 1088 -33.54 57.60 63.00
C ASN A 1088 -34.29 56.58 63.89
N PHE A 1089 -35.48 56.88 64.42
CA PHE A 1089 -36.20 55.98 65.32
C PHE A 1089 -36.51 54.62 64.68
N GLY A 1090 -36.04 53.54 65.31
CA GLY A 1090 -36.13 52.17 64.83
C GLY A 1090 -35.01 51.75 63.87
N ALA A 1091 -34.10 52.65 63.49
CA ALA A 1091 -32.92 52.33 62.69
C ALA A 1091 -31.82 51.73 63.57
N ALA A 1092 -31.12 50.73 63.03
CA ALA A 1092 -29.95 50.12 63.67
C ALA A 1092 -28.70 50.99 63.43
N VAL A 1093 -28.72 52.21 63.97
CA VAL A 1093 -27.61 53.17 63.96
C VAL A 1093 -27.36 53.61 65.40
N THR A 1094 -26.10 53.92 65.72
CA THR A 1094 -25.74 54.58 66.99
C THR A 1094 -25.64 56.06 66.70
N LEU A 1095 -26.39 56.88 67.44
CA LEU A 1095 -26.33 58.32 67.27
C LEU A 1095 -25.10 58.89 68.04
N PRO A 1096 -24.52 60.01 67.59
CA PRO A 1096 -23.56 60.76 68.39
C PRO A 1096 -24.10 61.04 69.80
N GLY A 1097 -23.28 60.98 70.84
CA GLY A 1097 -23.76 61.21 72.21
C GLY A 1097 -24.77 60.19 72.75
N ASP A 1098 -24.95 59.03 72.11
CA ASP A 1098 -25.85 57.96 72.56
C ASP A 1098 -25.16 56.98 73.54
N PRO A 1099 -25.53 56.96 74.83
CA PRO A 1099 -24.99 56.03 75.81
C PRO A 1099 -25.65 54.63 75.75
N THR A 1100 -26.61 54.40 74.85
CA THR A 1100 -27.34 53.14 74.63
C THR A 1100 -27.18 52.62 73.20
N PRO A 1101 -25.94 52.39 72.73
CA PRO A 1101 -25.63 52.09 71.33
C PRO A 1101 -26.34 50.84 70.81
N GLY A 1102 -26.75 50.87 69.54
CA GLY A 1102 -27.36 49.74 68.84
C GLY A 1102 -28.50 50.16 67.91
N THR A 1103 -29.73 50.18 68.41
CA THR A 1103 -30.93 50.61 67.66
C THR A 1103 -31.53 51.81 68.34
N VAL A 1104 -31.82 52.86 67.58
CA VAL A 1104 -32.47 54.06 68.11
C VAL A 1104 -33.89 53.70 68.56
N THR A 1105 -34.13 53.72 69.86
CA THR A 1105 -35.34 53.29 70.56
C THR A 1105 -35.85 54.38 71.50
N ALA A 1106 -36.96 54.10 72.20
CA ALA A 1106 -37.49 55.01 73.20
C ALA A 1106 -36.53 55.29 74.38
N ALA A 1107 -35.48 54.48 74.56
CA ALA A 1107 -34.43 54.73 75.55
C ALA A 1107 -33.59 55.96 75.16
N ASP A 1108 -33.24 56.11 73.89
CA ASP A 1108 -32.42 57.22 73.40
C ASP A 1108 -33.19 58.54 73.47
N HIS A 1109 -34.50 58.51 73.20
CA HIS A 1109 -35.38 59.64 73.51
C HIS A 1109 -35.34 60.05 74.98
N ALA A 1110 -35.30 59.08 75.90
CA ALA A 1110 -35.26 59.35 77.32
C ALA A 1110 -33.91 59.96 77.72
N VAL A 1111 -32.82 59.56 77.06
CA VAL A 1111 -31.49 60.19 77.21
C VAL A 1111 -31.55 61.64 76.74
N TRP A 1112 -32.04 61.92 75.55
CA TRP A 1112 -32.21 63.29 75.05
C TRP A 1112 -33.09 64.13 75.97
N ALA A 1113 -34.26 63.62 76.36
CA ALA A 1113 -35.21 64.35 77.21
C ALA A 1113 -34.63 64.64 78.61
N ALA A 1114 -33.78 63.76 79.13
CA ALA A 1114 -33.11 63.94 80.43
C ALA A 1114 -32.00 64.99 80.38
N ASN A 1115 -31.40 65.21 79.20
CA ASN A 1115 -30.27 66.11 79.03
C ASN A 1115 -30.63 67.38 78.24
N TYR A 1116 -31.89 67.57 77.83
CA TYR A 1116 -32.33 68.75 77.09
C TYR A 1116 -31.97 70.06 77.80
N GLY A 1117 -31.24 70.92 77.09
CA GLY A 1117 -30.66 72.17 77.58
C GLY A 1117 -29.26 72.04 78.16
N ALA A 1118 -28.68 70.83 78.21
CA ALA A 1118 -27.27 70.64 78.54
C ALA A 1118 -26.40 71.23 77.43
N THR A 1119 -25.43 72.06 77.79
CA THR A 1119 -24.45 72.61 76.86
C THR A 1119 -23.07 72.27 77.35
N ALA A 1120 -22.18 71.89 76.42
CA ALA A 1120 -20.80 71.63 76.74
C ALA A 1120 -20.17 73.00 77.08
N PRO A 1121 -19.34 73.10 78.13
CA PRO A 1121 -18.57 74.30 78.36
C PRO A 1121 -17.71 74.56 77.12
N ALA A 1122 -17.91 75.72 76.46
CA ALA A 1122 -17.18 76.08 75.27
C ALA A 1122 -15.67 75.87 75.48
N PRO A 1123 -14.98 75.13 74.60
CA PRO A 1123 -13.55 74.88 74.77
C PRO A 1123 -12.84 76.23 74.82
N SER A 1124 -12.01 76.43 75.85
CA SER A 1124 -11.20 77.64 75.98
C SER A 1124 -10.18 77.64 74.84
N MET A 1125 -10.55 78.26 73.72
CA MET A 1125 -9.66 78.55 72.59
C MET A 1125 -8.53 79.46 73.09
N ALA A 1126 -7.47 78.87 73.61
CA ALA A 1126 -6.20 79.54 73.80
C ALA A 1126 -5.64 79.78 72.39
N PHE A 1127 -5.97 80.94 71.82
CA PHE A 1127 -5.30 81.45 70.63
C PHE A 1127 -3.81 81.58 70.93
N ALA A 1128 -3.02 80.58 70.52
CA ALA A 1128 -1.58 80.70 70.41
C ALA A 1128 -1.32 81.79 69.36
N MET A 1129 -0.83 82.94 69.82
CA MET A 1129 -0.38 84.01 68.94
C MET A 1129 0.72 83.46 68.02
N ALA A 1130 0.56 83.71 66.73
CA ALA A 1130 1.50 83.35 65.68
C ALA A 1130 2.95 83.59 66.10
N SER A 1131 3.76 82.53 66.17
CA SER A 1131 5.21 82.68 66.19
C SER A 1131 5.64 83.14 64.80
N ALA A 1132 6.30 84.28 64.72
CA ALA A 1132 6.89 84.79 63.49
C ALA A 1132 7.75 83.71 62.82
N VAL A 1133 7.27 83.18 61.70
CA VAL A 1133 8.05 82.38 60.77
C VAL A 1133 9.09 83.32 60.14
N PRO A 1134 10.40 82.99 60.16
CA PRO A 1134 11.41 83.81 59.49
C PRO A 1134 11.06 83.96 58.00
N GLU A 1135 10.93 85.20 57.52
CA GLU A 1135 10.67 85.46 56.11
C GLU A 1135 11.81 84.87 55.24
N PRO A 1136 11.48 84.07 54.21
CA PRO A 1136 12.47 83.54 53.28
C PRO A 1136 13.00 84.69 52.42
N THR A 1137 14.24 85.13 52.66
CA THR A 1137 15.22 85.68 51.69
C THR A 1137 14.72 86.53 50.50
N THR A 1138 13.59 87.23 50.61
CA THR A 1138 13.11 88.19 49.61
C THR A 1138 14.03 89.42 49.57
N ALA A 1139 14.69 89.74 50.69
CA ALA A 1139 15.79 90.70 50.73
C ALA A 1139 17.04 90.23 49.95
N ALA A 1140 17.33 88.92 49.90
CA ALA A 1140 18.48 88.39 49.15
C ALA A 1140 18.21 88.35 47.64
N LEU A 1141 16.97 88.07 47.22
CA LEU A 1141 16.55 88.12 45.81
C LEU A 1141 16.38 89.55 45.29
N VAL A 1142 15.99 90.52 46.13
CA VAL A 1142 16.01 91.95 45.77
C VAL A 1142 17.44 92.50 45.70
N VAL A 1143 18.38 92.04 46.54
CA VAL A 1143 19.80 92.41 46.45
C VAL A 1143 20.50 91.76 45.25
N LEU A 1144 20.16 90.53 44.88
CA LEU A 1144 20.68 89.86 43.67
C LEU A 1144 20.05 90.41 42.38
N ALA A 1145 18.77 90.80 42.39
CA ALA A 1145 18.14 91.52 41.28
C ALA A 1145 18.66 92.97 41.15
N ALA A 1146 18.95 93.65 42.26
CA ALA A 1146 19.57 94.99 42.26
C ALA A 1146 21.06 94.94 41.84
N ALA A 1147 21.79 93.86 42.16
CA ALA A 1147 23.16 93.64 41.68
C ALA A 1147 23.20 93.26 40.18
N GLY A 1148 22.20 92.54 39.68
CA GLY A 1148 22.04 92.22 38.25
C GLY A 1148 21.63 93.42 37.39
N LEU A 1149 20.83 94.36 37.92
CA LEU A 1149 20.37 95.56 37.20
C LEU A 1149 21.35 96.76 37.28
N ALA A 1150 22.33 96.75 38.20
CA ALA A 1150 23.35 97.80 38.32
C ALA A 1150 24.66 97.51 37.55
N GLY A 1151 24.90 96.28 37.09
CA GLY A 1151 26.06 95.89 36.28
C GLY A 1151 25.86 96.02 34.76
N ALA A 1152 24.61 96.09 34.29
CA ALA A 1152 24.28 96.26 32.89
C ALA A 1152 23.88 97.71 32.57
N ARG A 1153 24.92 98.57 32.57
CA ARG A 1153 24.99 99.85 31.85
C ARG A 1153 24.19 101.02 32.43
N ARG A 1154 24.94 102.05 32.70
CA ARG A 1154 24.65 103.36 32.11
C ARG A 1154 25.85 103.64 31.16
N ARG A 1155 25.71 104.11 29.91
CA ARG A 1155 24.86 105.24 29.48
C ARG A 1155 24.47 106.10 30.67
N ASP A 1156 25.57 106.64 31.19
CA ASP A 1156 25.82 107.71 32.17
C ASP A 1156 25.14 107.66 33.54
#